data_AF-A0A094P4M5-F1
#
_entry.id   AF-A0A094P4M5-F1
#
_cell.length_a   1.000
_cell.length_b   1.000
_cell.length_c   1.000
_cell.angle_alpha   90.00
_cell.angle_beta   90.00
_cell.angle_gamma   90.00
#
_symmetry.space_group_name_H-M   'P 1'
#
loop_
_entity.id
_entity.type
_entity.pdbx_description
1 polymer ?
#
loop_
_entity_poly.entity_id
_entity_poly.type
_entity_poly.pdbx_seq_one_letter_code
_entity_poly.pdbx_strand_id
1 'polypeptide(L)'
;MTSKLKFALTLWAVFASSFIVGTGATTFASSSGTLGTQAPLSNVIGASIGSSRFACVIVANGRVKCWGYGLYGQLGYGDTSSRGDDPNEMGDNLPYVELGTGRTVKSLSVGGQQVCAILDNDKVKCWGQGVGGVLGLGDGNNRGDGPNEMGDNLPYVDLGTGRTVVTLSAGAGHTCAILDNSALKCWGYNTNGQLGLGDTLNRGDGPSEMGDNLPVVNLGTGRTAVAVSAGWNHTCAILDNGSLKCWGYNSDGELGYDDATTRGDGSGEMGDSLAVINLGIGRTARAVSAGKLFTCAILDNGTMKCWGSNSNGQLGLGDISSRGVNVGEMAALPVIDLGVGRTAVQVSAGNEQTCVVLDNATAKCWGINEYGQLGYDNLTNIGDGAGEMGASLTAINVGVGRTVRAVSTGNEFTCASLDNHTVKCWGRNGLGELGKGFKEGVTLGDAALGDNSGEMAALTSLDLGTSYSVTSISTGESHTCAIFNNGSVKCWGRNQFGQLGYGDISDRGDSSNEMGLNLPFVDLGTGRTAISISAGFTHTCAILDNAKVKCWGRNLYGRLGYPDIGGNDWGDGPNEMGDNLAYVDLGTGRTASAISAGQSHTCAVLDDGTVKCWGYNNAGQLGYGDTTNHGDDPNEMGDNLPNVPLGVAASGIDTGASHTCALLINQNVKCWGYDFRGQVGSGTGLNIGDAPGEVAANTVDLGSLATAISLGDSHSCAVLTSGSVKCWGYNFHGQLGRGDTTTIGNLPNQMGSNLATINVGTGRTVVSIDSYGNKNCVVLDNSSAKCWGYGTFGGLGYEDSNHRGDGSNEMGDNLAAISLGSSVQPAQIAASTSRACARFTDGRMKCWGNSAYGGLGDGQTAVNVGDAASEMGNNLAFLSLDSSSKVLAPLGRPNAPTSLSAQAASSNASLSWSPPIDNGGTAITGYRVDQSGNGSTWTTVIANTGSTSTSALVSSLMESTTYYFRVYALNATGTGLPSAAYSVSTTSSSGSGSNSNGGSFIPVTPSRMMDTRNGTGGVAVGKVGNGINDAGAVLEFSVLSKGGLPGS
;
A
#
# COMPACT_ATOMS: atom_id res chain seq x y z
N MET A 1 -62.83 -16.41 5.37
CA MET A 1 -63.56 -15.31 4.70
C MET A 1 -62.58 -14.54 3.85
N THR A 2 -62.88 -14.43 2.54
CA THR A 2 -62.54 -13.33 1.60
C THR A 2 -61.13 -12.71 1.67
N SER A 3 -60.31 -12.61 0.62
CA SER A 3 -60.54 -12.76 -0.82
C SER A 3 -59.24 -12.44 -1.56
N LYS A 4 -58.91 -13.26 -2.58
CA LYS A 4 -58.46 -12.91 -3.96
C LYS A 4 -57.49 -11.72 -4.12
N LEU A 5 -56.33 -11.87 -4.77
CA LEU A 5 -56.24 -11.95 -6.24
C LEU A 5 -54.94 -12.65 -6.71
N LYS A 6 -55.11 -13.53 -7.71
CA LYS A 6 -54.11 -14.05 -8.66
C LYS A 6 -54.11 -13.18 -9.94
N PHE A 7 -53.00 -13.13 -10.67
CA PHE A 7 -52.84 -13.17 -12.16
C PHE A 7 -51.35 -12.83 -12.44
N ALA A 8 -50.43 -13.65 -12.99
CA ALA A 8 -50.38 -14.57 -14.13
C ALA A 8 -50.36 -13.88 -15.52
N LEU A 9 -49.19 -13.81 -16.17
CA LEU A 9 -48.85 -14.36 -17.51
C LEU A 9 -47.53 -13.73 -18.02
N THR A 10 -46.39 -14.42 -18.23
CA THR A 10 -45.95 -15.33 -19.31
C THR A 10 -45.74 -14.72 -20.72
N LEU A 11 -44.51 -14.87 -21.25
CA LEU A 11 -44.14 -15.65 -22.48
C LEU A 11 -43.43 -14.91 -23.66
N TRP A 12 -42.49 -15.66 -24.30
CA TRP A 12 -41.77 -15.55 -25.60
C TRP A 12 -40.41 -14.80 -25.62
N ALA A 13 -39.21 -15.37 -25.88
CA ALA A 13 -38.68 -16.63 -26.45
C ALA A 13 -38.31 -16.65 -27.97
N VAL A 14 -37.01 -16.90 -28.21
CA VAL A 14 -36.30 -17.73 -29.24
C VAL A 14 -35.92 -17.18 -30.64
N PHE A 15 -34.70 -17.62 -31.04
CA PHE A 15 -34.11 -17.95 -32.36
C PHE A 15 -32.99 -17.00 -32.83
N ALA A 16 -31.83 -17.41 -33.39
CA ALA A 16 -31.12 -18.69 -33.62
C ALA A 16 -29.78 -18.31 -34.34
N SER A 17 -28.60 -18.82 -33.92
CA SER A 17 -27.84 -19.97 -34.48
C SER A 17 -26.87 -19.70 -35.65
N SER A 18 -25.65 -20.27 -35.53
CA SER A 18 -24.73 -20.80 -36.59
C SER A 18 -23.61 -19.87 -37.17
N PHE A 19 -22.33 -20.26 -37.44
CA PHE A 19 -21.50 -21.45 -37.08
C PHE A 19 -20.00 -21.33 -37.56
N ILE A 20 -19.02 -21.86 -36.77
CA ILE A 20 -17.69 -22.43 -37.18
C ILE A 20 -16.56 -21.44 -37.65
N VAL A 21 -15.29 -21.92 -37.70
CA VAL A 21 -14.00 -21.26 -38.14
C VAL A 21 -13.35 -20.35 -37.06
N GLY A 22 -12.02 -20.14 -36.87
CA GLY A 22 -10.72 -20.59 -37.44
C GLY A 22 -9.83 -19.36 -37.77
N THR A 23 -8.65 -19.04 -37.23
CA THR A 23 -7.50 -19.74 -36.62
C THR A 23 -6.58 -18.70 -35.94
N GLY A 24 -5.84 -19.07 -34.89
CA GLY A 24 -4.59 -18.38 -34.48
C GLY A 24 -4.53 -17.94 -33.02
N ALA A 25 -3.85 -18.73 -32.19
CA ALA A 25 -3.62 -18.47 -30.77
C ALA A 25 -2.44 -17.52 -30.52
N THR A 26 -2.62 -16.53 -29.62
CA THR A 26 -1.59 -16.03 -28.69
C THR A 26 -2.27 -15.39 -27.49
N THR A 27 -1.87 -15.80 -26.29
CA THR A 27 -2.25 -15.30 -24.96
C THR A 27 -1.61 -13.95 -24.63
N PHE A 28 -2.36 -12.99 -24.08
CA PHE A 28 -2.10 -12.27 -22.81
C PHE A 28 -3.30 -11.38 -22.48
N ALA A 29 -3.68 -11.35 -21.21
CA ALA A 29 -4.82 -10.61 -20.66
C ALA A 29 -4.50 -9.14 -20.33
N SER A 30 -5.60 -8.39 -20.12
CA SER A 30 -5.78 -6.95 -19.77
C SER A 30 -6.01 -6.02 -20.98
N SER A 31 -7.01 -5.14 -21.06
CA SER A 31 -8.05 -4.65 -20.11
C SER A 31 -9.13 -3.79 -20.83
N SER A 32 -10.19 -3.41 -20.08
CA SER A 32 -11.27 -2.38 -20.28
C SER A 32 -12.61 -2.82 -20.93
N GLY A 33 -13.81 -2.52 -20.40
CA GLY A 33 -14.18 -1.73 -19.20
C GLY A 33 -15.67 -1.82 -18.75
N THR A 34 -15.84 -1.54 -17.44
CA THR A 34 -16.91 -0.83 -16.67
C THR A 34 -18.42 -1.17 -16.74
N LEU A 35 -19.02 -1.52 -15.57
CA LEU A 35 -19.87 -0.63 -14.73
C LEU A 35 -20.37 -1.29 -13.41
N GLY A 36 -20.13 -0.63 -12.27
CA GLY A 36 -20.88 -0.58 -10.97
C GLY A 36 -21.25 -1.89 -10.24
N THR A 37 -21.08 -2.08 -8.93
CA THR A 37 -20.97 -1.18 -7.79
C THR A 37 -19.93 -1.73 -6.82
N GLN A 38 -18.74 -1.14 -6.86
CA GLN A 38 -18.03 -0.66 -5.68
C GLN A 38 -18.23 -1.50 -4.40
N ALA A 39 -17.32 -2.45 -4.16
CA ALA A 39 -17.25 -3.32 -2.98
C ALA A 39 -15.94 -3.08 -2.18
N PRO A 40 -15.90 -3.32 -0.86
CA PRO A 40 -14.77 -2.95 0.01
C PRO A 40 -13.47 -3.72 -0.27
N LEU A 41 -12.34 -3.10 0.08
CA LEU A 41 -10.98 -3.55 -0.23
C LEU A 41 -10.38 -4.39 0.90
N SER A 42 -10.63 -5.71 0.82
CA SER A 42 -9.64 -6.74 1.16
C SER A 42 -8.69 -6.96 -0.04
N ASN A 43 -7.43 -7.31 0.23
CA ASN A 43 -6.32 -6.90 -0.65
C ASN A 43 -5.33 -8.03 -1.00
N VAL A 44 -5.70 -9.05 -1.80
CA VAL A 44 -4.79 -10.17 -2.20
C VAL A 44 -4.82 -10.43 -3.71
N ILE A 45 -3.65 -10.40 -4.37
CA ILE A 45 -3.47 -10.64 -5.82
C ILE A 45 -3.04 -12.10 -6.10
N GLY A 46 -2.42 -12.76 -5.13
CA GLY A 46 -2.05 -14.18 -5.21
C GLY A 46 -1.58 -14.74 -3.86
N ALA A 47 -1.79 -16.04 -3.66
CA ALA A 47 -1.32 -16.79 -2.50
C ALA A 47 -0.45 -17.95 -2.97
N SER A 48 0.72 -18.14 -2.35
CA SER A 48 1.60 -19.28 -2.58
C SER A 48 1.94 -19.90 -1.23
N ILE A 49 1.78 -21.20 -1.13
CA ILE A 49 2.08 -21.97 0.08
C ILE A 49 3.27 -22.87 -0.22
N GLY A 50 4.18 -22.96 0.74
CA GLY A 50 5.31 -23.85 0.67
C GLY A 50 4.92 -25.29 0.93
N SER A 51 5.81 -26.23 0.61
CA SER A 51 5.64 -27.63 1.03
C SER A 51 5.88 -27.84 2.53
N SER A 52 6.21 -26.78 3.28
CA SER A 52 6.29 -26.78 4.75
C SER A 52 5.27 -25.84 5.42
N ARG A 53 5.32 -25.77 6.75
CA ARG A 53 4.30 -25.21 7.63
C ARG A 53 4.32 -23.67 7.67
N PHE A 54 4.26 -23.01 6.51
CA PHE A 54 4.18 -21.56 6.36
C PHE A 54 3.57 -21.14 5.01
N ALA A 55 3.04 -19.92 4.94
CA ALA A 55 2.39 -19.37 3.74
C ALA A 55 2.79 -17.91 3.50
N CYS A 56 2.79 -17.50 2.23
CA CYS A 56 3.03 -16.11 1.83
C CYS A 56 2.01 -15.64 0.79
N VAL A 57 1.67 -14.35 0.84
CA VAL A 57 0.71 -13.72 -0.05
C VAL A 57 1.24 -12.41 -0.59
N ILE A 58 0.87 -12.10 -1.83
CA ILE A 58 1.06 -10.78 -2.43
C ILE A 58 -0.22 -9.99 -2.18
N VAL A 59 -0.10 -8.87 -1.47
CA VAL A 59 -1.22 -7.96 -1.21
C VAL A 59 -1.37 -6.91 -2.33
N ALA A 60 -2.50 -6.20 -2.36
CA ALA A 60 -2.89 -5.33 -3.50
C ALA A 60 -1.85 -4.25 -3.89
N ASN A 61 -1.03 -3.79 -2.94
CA ASN A 61 0.03 -2.82 -3.19
C ASN A 61 1.34 -3.45 -3.72
N GLY A 62 1.33 -4.75 -4.04
CA GLY A 62 2.50 -5.49 -4.52
C GLY A 62 3.53 -5.85 -3.45
N ARG A 63 3.22 -5.66 -2.17
CA ARG A 63 4.05 -6.12 -1.04
C ARG A 63 3.68 -7.55 -0.62
N VAL A 64 4.53 -8.14 0.22
CA VAL A 64 4.40 -9.53 0.65
C VAL A 64 4.17 -9.59 2.16
N LYS A 65 3.26 -10.46 2.59
CA LYS A 65 3.12 -10.89 3.99
C LYS A 65 3.30 -12.39 4.07
N CYS A 66 4.01 -12.87 5.08
CA CYS A 66 4.27 -14.28 5.34
C CYS A 66 3.93 -14.66 6.79
N TRP A 67 3.37 -15.84 7.03
CA TRP A 67 3.04 -16.33 8.37
C TRP A 67 3.22 -17.85 8.47
N GLY A 68 3.18 -18.37 9.70
CA GLY A 68 3.46 -19.75 10.07
C GLY A 68 4.85 -19.90 10.70
N TYR A 69 5.50 -21.03 10.41
CA TYR A 69 6.79 -21.41 10.96
C TYR A 69 7.94 -20.53 10.45
N GLY A 70 8.80 -20.02 11.35
CA GLY A 70 9.85 -19.04 11.02
C GLY A 70 11.31 -19.39 11.33
N LEU A 71 11.64 -20.60 11.82
CA LEU A 71 12.98 -20.90 12.39
C LEU A 71 14.21 -20.69 11.48
N TYR A 72 14.06 -20.67 10.16
CA TYR A 72 15.16 -20.48 9.20
C TYR A 72 15.09 -19.12 8.48
N GLY A 73 14.30 -18.17 9.00
CA GLY A 73 14.14 -16.85 8.38
C GLY A 73 13.21 -16.84 7.16
N GLN A 74 12.51 -17.94 6.86
CA GLN A 74 11.63 -18.07 5.68
C GLN A 74 10.46 -17.10 5.66
N LEU A 75 10.10 -16.50 6.81
CA LEU A 75 9.11 -15.41 6.86
C LEU A 75 9.68 -14.07 6.39
N GLY A 76 11.01 -13.89 6.42
CA GLY A 76 11.69 -12.71 5.89
C GLY A 76 11.61 -11.46 6.78
N TYR A 77 11.46 -11.62 8.10
CA TYR A 77 11.36 -10.51 9.06
C TYR A 77 12.67 -10.16 9.77
N GLY A 78 13.76 -10.89 9.49
CA GLY A 78 15.05 -10.69 10.15
C GLY A 78 15.10 -11.29 11.56
N ASP A 79 14.29 -12.31 11.80
CA ASP A 79 14.21 -13.07 13.05
C ASP A 79 13.78 -14.51 12.77
N THR A 80 13.79 -15.35 13.81
CA THR A 80 13.46 -16.79 13.71
C THR A 80 12.09 -17.15 14.30
N SER A 81 11.28 -16.16 14.63
CA SER A 81 10.02 -16.39 15.32
C SER A 81 8.89 -16.78 14.37
N SER A 82 8.03 -17.68 14.81
CA SER A 82 6.77 -17.97 14.12
C SER A 82 5.81 -16.79 14.23
N ARG A 83 4.85 -16.71 13.31
CA ARG A 83 3.78 -15.70 13.32
C ARG A 83 2.45 -16.35 12.97
N GLY A 84 1.38 -15.88 13.57
CA GLY A 84 0.03 -16.41 13.36
C GLY A 84 -0.35 -17.50 14.36
N ASP A 85 0.54 -17.81 15.30
CA ASP A 85 0.32 -18.60 16.51
C ASP A 85 -0.28 -17.76 17.64
N ASP A 86 -0.29 -16.43 17.53
CA ASP A 86 -1.13 -15.54 18.35
C ASP A 86 -2.13 -14.75 17.47
N PRO A 87 -3.43 -14.61 17.87
CA PRO A 87 -4.39 -13.82 17.09
C PRO A 87 -3.95 -12.37 16.88
N ASN A 88 -3.12 -11.82 17.78
CA ASN A 88 -2.61 -10.47 17.72
C ASN A 88 -1.45 -10.30 16.71
N GLU A 89 -0.93 -11.36 16.11
CA GLU A 89 0.15 -11.27 15.12
C GLU A 89 -0.37 -11.10 13.68
N MET A 90 -1.66 -11.33 13.45
CA MET A 90 -2.26 -11.34 12.12
C MET A 90 -2.89 -10.00 11.74
N GLY A 91 -3.40 -9.91 10.51
CA GLY A 91 -3.98 -8.69 9.98
C GLY A 91 -2.93 -7.61 9.79
N ASP A 92 -3.20 -6.44 10.34
CA ASP A 92 -2.34 -5.26 10.24
C ASP A 92 -1.06 -5.40 11.08
N ASN A 93 -1.07 -6.20 12.15
CA ASN A 93 0.11 -6.51 12.97
C ASN A 93 1.10 -7.46 12.29
N LEU A 94 0.69 -8.13 11.20
CA LEU A 94 1.59 -8.95 10.40
C LEU A 94 2.45 -8.04 9.52
N PRO A 95 3.77 -7.94 9.76
CA PRO A 95 4.63 -7.02 9.03
C PRO A 95 4.75 -7.39 7.55
N TYR A 96 5.19 -6.42 6.75
CA TYR A 96 5.56 -6.69 5.37
C TYR A 96 6.98 -7.22 5.29
N VAL A 97 7.22 -8.12 4.33
CA VAL A 97 8.56 -8.56 3.97
C VAL A 97 9.26 -7.46 3.19
N GLU A 98 10.42 -7.00 3.68
CA GLU A 98 11.21 -5.97 3.02
C GLU A 98 12.07 -6.57 1.90
N LEU A 99 11.81 -6.16 0.66
CA LEU A 99 12.50 -6.67 -0.55
C LEU A 99 13.31 -5.60 -1.29
N GLY A 100 13.46 -4.42 -0.68
CA GLY A 100 14.27 -3.32 -1.16
C GLY A 100 13.46 -2.06 -1.43
N THR A 101 14.13 -0.91 -1.40
CA THR A 101 13.49 0.40 -1.43
C THR A 101 12.65 0.58 -2.71
N GLY A 102 11.33 0.73 -2.55
CA GLY A 102 10.37 0.98 -3.64
C GLY A 102 10.08 -0.21 -4.55
N ARG A 103 10.42 -1.44 -4.15
CA ARG A 103 10.18 -2.65 -4.94
C ARG A 103 8.80 -3.25 -4.69
N THR A 104 8.20 -3.79 -5.76
CA THR A 104 6.97 -4.60 -5.69
C THR A 104 7.21 -5.98 -6.30
N VAL A 105 6.36 -6.94 -5.95
CA VAL A 105 6.47 -8.35 -6.36
C VAL A 105 5.43 -8.70 -7.43
N LYS A 106 5.88 -9.28 -8.54
CA LYS A 106 5.03 -9.80 -9.62
C LYS A 106 4.49 -11.19 -9.31
N SER A 107 5.35 -12.07 -8.79
CA SER A 107 4.98 -13.44 -8.45
C SER A 107 5.88 -13.99 -7.34
N LEU A 108 5.31 -14.90 -6.55
CA LEU A 108 6.01 -15.66 -5.51
C LEU A 108 6.05 -17.14 -5.87
N SER A 109 7.15 -17.77 -5.47
CA SER A 109 7.27 -19.22 -5.42
C SER A 109 7.76 -19.60 -4.02
N VAL A 110 6.89 -20.24 -3.25
CA VAL A 110 7.19 -20.70 -1.90
C VAL A 110 7.54 -22.18 -1.97
N GLY A 111 8.75 -22.53 -1.54
CA GLY A 111 9.25 -23.91 -1.53
C GLY A 111 9.14 -24.56 -0.16
N GLY A 112 10.01 -25.54 0.10
CA GLY A 112 10.07 -26.23 1.39
C GLY A 112 10.49 -25.32 2.53
N GLN A 113 11.68 -24.75 2.49
CA GLN A 113 12.18 -23.86 3.56
C GLN A 113 12.74 -22.54 3.00
N GLN A 114 12.30 -22.17 1.79
CA GLN A 114 12.71 -20.99 1.05
C GLN A 114 11.52 -20.29 0.36
N VAL A 115 11.69 -19.01 0.10
CA VAL A 115 10.79 -18.22 -0.76
C VAL A 115 11.61 -17.51 -1.82
N CYS A 116 11.11 -17.49 -3.04
CA CYS A 116 11.67 -16.69 -4.13
C CYS A 116 10.61 -15.77 -4.73
N ALA A 117 10.97 -14.50 -4.91
CA ALA A 117 10.11 -13.46 -5.46
C ALA A 117 10.67 -12.93 -6.79
N ILE A 118 9.83 -12.88 -7.83
CA ILE A 118 10.12 -12.10 -9.04
C ILE A 118 9.64 -10.67 -8.78
N LEU A 119 10.56 -9.71 -8.84
CA LEU A 119 10.28 -8.31 -8.59
C LEU A 119 9.78 -7.58 -9.84
N ASP A 120 9.36 -6.32 -9.66
CA ASP A 120 8.95 -5.38 -10.70
C ASP A 120 9.93 -5.26 -11.89
N ASN A 121 11.22 -5.43 -11.60
CA ASN A 121 12.33 -5.38 -12.56
C ASN A 121 12.74 -6.73 -13.16
N ASP A 122 11.91 -7.78 -12.99
CA ASP A 122 12.12 -9.14 -13.50
C ASP A 122 13.37 -9.86 -12.94
N LYS A 123 13.96 -9.31 -11.86
CA LYS A 123 14.99 -9.98 -11.08
C LYS A 123 14.40 -10.76 -9.92
N VAL A 124 15.20 -11.68 -9.37
CA VAL A 124 14.78 -12.60 -8.32
C VAL A 124 15.53 -12.32 -7.02
N LYS A 125 14.80 -12.30 -5.91
CA LYS A 125 15.36 -12.41 -4.55
C LYS A 125 14.81 -13.66 -3.89
N CYS A 126 15.69 -14.42 -3.22
CA CYS A 126 15.33 -15.61 -2.47
C CYS A 126 15.81 -15.51 -1.02
N TRP A 127 15.00 -15.98 -0.07
CA TRP A 127 15.32 -15.98 1.37
C TRP A 127 14.77 -17.25 2.07
N GLY A 128 15.17 -17.48 3.32
CA GLY A 128 14.93 -18.71 4.08
C GLY A 128 16.21 -19.52 4.28
N GLN A 129 16.11 -20.86 4.24
CA GLN A 129 17.25 -21.74 4.48
C GLN A 129 18.22 -21.79 3.29
N GLY A 130 19.52 -21.60 3.55
CA GLY A 130 20.57 -21.61 2.54
C GLY A 130 21.24 -22.96 2.26
N VAL A 131 21.10 -23.93 3.17
CA VAL A 131 21.86 -25.19 3.13
C VAL A 131 21.62 -25.95 1.83
N GLY A 132 22.69 -26.35 1.13
CA GLY A 132 22.59 -27.05 -0.16
C GLY A 132 22.33 -26.13 -1.37
N GLY A 133 22.42 -24.81 -1.17
CA GLY A 133 22.41 -23.84 -2.25
C GLY A 133 21.02 -23.41 -2.70
N VAL A 134 19.97 -23.73 -1.92
CA VAL A 134 18.55 -23.56 -2.31
C VAL A 134 18.20 -22.10 -2.66
N LEU A 135 18.86 -21.13 -2.01
CA LEU A 135 18.67 -19.71 -2.29
C LEU A 135 19.39 -19.23 -3.56
N GLY A 136 20.35 -20.00 -4.08
CA GLY A 136 21.11 -19.65 -5.29
C GLY A 136 22.02 -18.43 -5.11
N LEU A 137 22.53 -18.19 -3.90
CA LEU A 137 23.36 -17.03 -3.57
C LEU A 137 24.87 -17.31 -3.58
N GLY A 138 25.27 -18.56 -3.88
CA GLY A 138 26.68 -18.97 -3.93
C GLY A 138 27.28 -19.24 -2.55
N ASP A 139 26.43 -19.46 -1.54
CA ASP A 139 26.79 -19.83 -0.18
C ASP A 139 25.65 -20.62 0.50
N GLY A 140 25.95 -21.26 1.62
CA GLY A 140 25.00 -22.09 2.37
C GLY A 140 24.28 -21.38 3.54
N ASN A 141 24.37 -20.06 3.64
CA ASN A 141 23.84 -19.33 4.80
C ASN A 141 22.34 -19.02 4.64
N ASN A 142 21.62 -19.02 5.75
CA ASN A 142 20.23 -18.57 5.79
C ASN A 142 20.13 -17.06 5.52
N ARG A 143 18.93 -16.61 5.12
CA ARG A 143 18.60 -15.20 4.95
C ARG A 143 17.24 -14.92 5.55
N GLY A 144 17.15 -13.84 6.31
CA GLY A 144 15.92 -13.40 6.96
C GLY A 144 15.78 -13.90 8.39
N ASP A 145 16.78 -14.63 8.91
CA ASP A 145 16.88 -15.09 10.30
C ASP A 145 17.65 -14.10 11.20
N GLY A 146 18.44 -13.19 10.60
CA GLY A 146 19.17 -12.14 11.29
C GLY A 146 18.73 -10.71 10.93
N PRO A 147 18.98 -9.72 11.82
CA PRO A 147 18.71 -8.32 11.53
C PRO A 147 19.59 -7.84 10.37
N ASN A 148 19.05 -6.95 9.53
CA ASN A 148 19.72 -6.34 8.37
C ASN A 148 20.06 -7.28 7.20
N GLU A 149 19.50 -8.49 7.11
CA GLU A 149 19.72 -9.40 5.98
C GLU A 149 18.75 -9.19 4.82
N MET A 150 17.59 -8.57 5.11
CA MET A 150 16.50 -8.34 4.16
C MET A 150 16.61 -6.96 3.50
N GLY A 151 15.64 -6.61 2.65
CA GLY A 151 15.59 -5.30 2.00
C GLY A 151 16.68 -5.15 0.94
N ASP A 152 17.36 -4.01 0.92
CA ASP A 152 18.43 -3.71 -0.03
C ASP A 152 19.72 -4.53 0.22
N ASN A 153 19.87 -5.12 1.42
CA ASN A 153 20.99 -5.99 1.76
C ASN A 153 20.83 -7.41 1.20
N LEU A 154 19.61 -7.83 0.86
CA LEU A 154 19.36 -9.14 0.25
C LEU A 154 19.81 -9.12 -1.23
N PRO A 155 20.81 -9.90 -1.64
CA PRO A 155 21.30 -9.91 -3.02
C PRO A 155 20.28 -10.49 -4.01
N TYR A 156 20.45 -10.15 -5.29
CA TYR A 156 19.73 -10.82 -6.37
C TYR A 156 20.36 -12.19 -6.67
N VAL A 157 19.53 -13.15 -7.06
CA VAL A 157 20.00 -14.44 -7.61
C VAL A 157 20.60 -14.20 -9.00
N ASP A 158 21.85 -14.63 -9.21
CA ASP A 158 22.51 -14.53 -10.51
C ASP A 158 22.15 -15.74 -11.40
N LEU A 159 21.43 -15.48 -12.50
CA LEU A 159 21.00 -16.48 -13.47
C LEU A 159 21.69 -16.33 -14.84
N GLY A 160 22.70 -15.48 -14.91
CA GLY A 160 23.53 -15.27 -16.09
C GLY A 160 23.43 -13.86 -16.64
N THR A 161 24.44 -13.49 -17.43
CA THR A 161 24.63 -12.12 -17.88
C THR A 161 23.44 -11.63 -18.71
N GLY A 162 22.75 -10.60 -18.23
CA GLY A 162 21.64 -9.94 -18.93
C GLY A 162 20.32 -10.74 -18.97
N ARG A 163 20.16 -11.76 -18.12
CA ARG A 163 18.96 -12.60 -18.09
C ARG A 163 17.90 -12.09 -17.12
N THR A 164 16.65 -12.22 -17.52
CA THR A 164 15.47 -11.99 -16.68
C THR A 164 14.64 -13.26 -16.57
N VAL A 165 13.77 -13.33 -15.55
CA VAL A 165 12.99 -14.52 -15.24
C VAL A 165 11.53 -14.34 -15.64
N VAL A 166 10.99 -15.32 -16.36
CA VAL A 166 9.58 -15.37 -16.77
C VAL A 166 8.73 -16.08 -15.72
N THR A 167 9.23 -17.20 -15.19
CA THR A 167 8.53 -17.96 -14.14
C THR A 167 9.51 -18.74 -13.27
N LEU A 168 9.09 -19.02 -12.03
CA LEU A 168 9.82 -19.76 -11.03
C LEU A 168 8.97 -20.90 -10.48
N SER A 169 9.62 -22.00 -10.15
CA SER A 169 9.03 -23.07 -9.33
C SER A 169 10.04 -23.51 -8.28
N ALA A 170 9.74 -23.19 -7.02
CA ALA A 170 10.45 -23.64 -5.84
C ALA A 170 9.82 -24.93 -5.32
N GLY A 171 10.59 -26.01 -5.29
CA GLY A 171 10.24 -27.29 -4.68
C GLY A 171 10.70 -27.38 -3.22
N ALA A 172 10.75 -28.59 -2.67
CA ALA A 172 11.13 -28.78 -1.25
C ALA A 172 12.59 -28.39 -0.96
N GLY A 173 13.50 -28.61 -1.92
CA GLY A 173 14.94 -28.37 -1.74
C GLY A 173 15.65 -27.81 -2.97
N HIS A 174 14.93 -27.46 -4.02
CA HIS A 174 15.51 -26.91 -5.25
C HIS A 174 14.55 -25.91 -5.88
N THR A 175 15.08 -25.06 -6.76
CA THR A 175 14.31 -24.06 -7.49
C THR A 175 14.68 -24.11 -8.96
N CYS A 176 13.67 -23.99 -9.82
CA CYS A 176 13.84 -23.92 -11.26
C CYS A 176 13.27 -22.60 -11.80
N ALA A 177 13.96 -22.02 -12.78
CA ALA A 177 13.59 -20.79 -13.45
C ALA A 177 13.54 -20.98 -14.96
N ILE A 178 12.47 -20.48 -15.60
CA ILE A 178 12.42 -20.29 -17.05
C ILE A 178 12.82 -18.84 -17.33
N LEU A 179 13.85 -18.67 -18.13
CA LEU A 179 14.41 -17.38 -18.50
C LEU A 179 13.72 -16.78 -19.74
N ASP A 180 14.01 -15.50 -20.00
CA ASP A 180 13.55 -14.75 -21.17
C ASP A 180 13.79 -15.44 -22.53
N ASN A 181 14.87 -16.22 -22.64
CA ASN A 181 15.22 -17.01 -23.81
C ASN A 181 14.64 -18.43 -23.81
N SER A 182 13.66 -18.72 -22.94
CA SER A 182 13.05 -20.05 -22.73
C SER A 182 14.02 -21.13 -22.22
N ALA A 183 15.22 -20.76 -21.77
CA ALA A 183 16.12 -21.71 -21.11
C ALA A 183 15.61 -22.04 -19.70
N LEU A 184 15.69 -23.32 -19.33
CA LEU A 184 15.37 -23.82 -18.00
C LEU A 184 16.68 -24.00 -17.21
N LYS A 185 16.81 -23.30 -16.08
CA LYS A 185 17.91 -23.49 -15.12
C LYS A 185 17.34 -23.93 -13.77
N CYS A 186 18.01 -24.88 -13.12
CA CYS A 186 17.62 -25.39 -11.80
C CYS A 186 18.82 -25.41 -10.85
N TRP A 187 18.61 -25.07 -9.58
CA TRP A 187 19.64 -25.06 -8.53
C TRP A 187 19.10 -25.53 -7.17
N GLY A 188 19.98 -25.83 -6.22
CA GLY A 188 19.67 -26.40 -4.91
C GLY A 188 20.15 -27.86 -4.77
N TYR A 189 19.42 -28.66 -3.99
CA TYR A 189 19.74 -30.08 -3.77
C TYR A 189 19.60 -30.90 -5.06
N ASN A 190 20.53 -31.83 -5.29
CA ASN A 190 20.54 -32.68 -6.49
C ASN A 190 20.85 -34.17 -6.22
N THR A 191 20.71 -34.64 -4.99
CA THR A 191 21.09 -36.02 -4.62
C THR A 191 20.35 -37.12 -5.40
N ASN A 192 19.20 -36.81 -5.99
CA ASN A 192 18.38 -37.72 -6.80
C ASN A 192 18.29 -37.27 -8.28
N GLY A 193 19.16 -36.35 -8.73
CA GLY A 193 19.12 -35.83 -10.10
C GLY A 193 17.96 -34.86 -10.37
N GLN A 194 17.31 -34.32 -9.33
CA GLN A 194 16.14 -33.43 -9.46
C GLN A 194 16.41 -32.11 -10.22
N LEU A 195 17.68 -31.71 -10.36
CA LEU A 195 18.07 -30.58 -11.21
C LEU A 195 18.12 -30.94 -12.70
N GLY A 196 18.16 -32.23 -13.05
CA GLY A 196 18.16 -32.69 -14.44
C GLY A 196 19.45 -32.40 -15.19
N LEU A 197 20.59 -32.40 -14.48
CA LEU A 197 21.90 -32.06 -15.03
C LEU A 197 22.74 -33.28 -15.41
N GLY A 198 22.26 -34.50 -15.14
CA GLY A 198 22.97 -35.75 -15.43
C GLY A 198 24.10 -36.04 -14.43
N ASP A 199 23.96 -35.54 -13.21
CA ASP A 199 24.85 -35.73 -12.07
C ASP A 199 24.06 -35.59 -10.75
N THR A 200 24.73 -35.80 -9.62
CA THR A 200 24.14 -35.70 -8.27
C THR A 200 24.66 -34.53 -7.43
N LEU A 201 25.34 -33.57 -8.07
CA LEU A 201 25.98 -32.45 -7.39
C LEU A 201 24.98 -31.31 -7.16
N ASN A 202 24.97 -30.74 -5.96
CA ASN A 202 24.18 -29.53 -5.65
C ASN A 202 24.67 -28.32 -6.46
N ARG A 203 23.86 -27.27 -6.56
CA ARG A 203 24.26 -25.98 -7.15
C ARG A 203 23.76 -24.82 -6.31
N GLY A 204 24.59 -23.80 -6.16
CA GLY A 204 24.26 -22.55 -5.49
C GLY A 204 24.80 -22.44 -4.07
N ASP A 205 25.53 -23.45 -3.59
CA ASP A 205 26.23 -23.49 -2.30
C ASP A 205 27.70 -23.06 -2.41
N GLY A 206 28.24 -22.94 -3.64
CA GLY A 206 29.59 -22.45 -3.91
C GLY A 206 29.65 -21.12 -4.68
N PRO A 207 30.72 -20.29 -4.49
CA PRO A 207 30.83 -18.92 -5.02
C PRO A 207 31.00 -18.80 -6.56
N SER A 208 30.96 -19.91 -7.30
CA SER A 208 31.15 -19.93 -8.76
C SER A 208 30.16 -20.85 -9.50
N GLU A 209 29.09 -21.27 -8.84
CA GLU A 209 28.15 -22.26 -9.41
C GLU A 209 26.94 -21.62 -10.09
N MET A 210 26.65 -20.37 -9.75
CA MET A 210 25.53 -19.60 -10.28
C MET A 210 25.92 -18.79 -11.52
N GLY A 211 24.98 -18.02 -12.06
CA GLY A 211 25.22 -17.17 -13.22
C GLY A 211 25.39 -17.97 -14.52
N ASP A 212 26.41 -17.60 -15.30
CA ASP A 212 26.73 -18.26 -16.57
C ASP A 212 27.34 -19.67 -16.39
N ASN A 213 27.80 -20.00 -15.18
CA ASN A 213 28.31 -21.34 -14.85
C ASN A 213 27.20 -22.35 -14.53
N LEU A 214 25.98 -21.88 -14.24
CA LEU A 214 24.84 -22.76 -14.00
C LEU A 214 24.33 -23.36 -15.32
N PRO A 215 24.43 -24.68 -15.54
CA PRO A 215 24.04 -25.29 -16.82
C PRO A 215 22.55 -25.19 -17.10
N VAL A 216 22.19 -25.18 -18.38
CA VAL A 216 20.80 -25.28 -18.85
C VAL A 216 20.38 -26.75 -18.86
N VAL A 217 19.17 -27.03 -18.38
CA VAL A 217 18.59 -28.39 -18.40
C VAL A 217 18.34 -28.82 -19.84
N ASN A 218 18.84 -30.01 -20.22
CA ASN A 218 18.66 -30.54 -21.57
C ASN A 218 17.28 -31.21 -21.72
N LEU A 219 16.37 -30.57 -22.46
CA LEU A 219 15.00 -31.04 -22.70
C LEU A 219 14.84 -31.84 -24.01
N GLY A 220 15.91 -31.97 -24.79
CA GLY A 220 15.92 -32.64 -26.09
C GLY A 220 16.11 -31.66 -27.25
N THR A 221 16.42 -32.20 -28.41
CA THR A 221 16.79 -31.41 -29.60
C THR A 221 15.64 -30.50 -30.02
N GLY A 222 15.88 -29.19 -29.96
CA GLY A 222 14.92 -28.16 -30.37
C GLY A 222 13.72 -27.96 -29.42
N ARG A 223 13.82 -28.41 -28.16
CA ARG A 223 12.74 -28.28 -27.17
C ARG A 223 13.06 -27.22 -26.12
N THR A 224 12.03 -26.47 -25.74
CA THR A 224 12.07 -25.49 -24.63
C THR A 224 10.93 -25.75 -23.66
N ALA A 225 11.09 -25.30 -22.40
CA ALA A 225 10.03 -25.39 -21.40
C ALA A 225 9.12 -24.16 -21.48
N VAL A 226 7.81 -24.38 -21.35
CA VAL A 226 6.80 -23.32 -21.21
C VAL A 226 6.21 -23.27 -19.79
N ALA A 227 6.33 -24.36 -19.05
CA ALA A 227 5.98 -24.43 -17.63
C ALA A 227 6.86 -25.47 -16.94
N VAL A 228 7.11 -25.26 -15.65
CA VAL A 228 7.88 -26.17 -14.80
C VAL A 228 7.20 -26.31 -13.44
N SER A 229 7.26 -27.51 -12.87
CA SER A 229 6.85 -27.77 -11.49
C SER A 229 7.95 -28.59 -10.81
N ALA A 230 8.55 -28.00 -9.79
CA ALA A 230 9.49 -28.63 -8.87
C ALA A 230 8.70 -29.23 -7.69
N GLY A 231 8.80 -30.54 -7.51
CA GLY A 231 8.22 -31.27 -6.38
C GLY A 231 9.21 -31.40 -5.23
N TRP A 232 9.15 -32.53 -4.51
CA TRP A 232 10.06 -32.76 -3.39
C TRP A 232 11.46 -33.20 -3.83
N ASN A 233 11.52 -34.24 -4.65
CA ASN A 233 12.76 -34.82 -5.19
C ASN A 233 12.70 -35.06 -6.70
N HIS A 234 11.73 -34.46 -7.38
CA HIS A 234 11.55 -34.56 -8.82
C HIS A 234 11.07 -33.24 -9.42
N THR A 235 11.22 -33.11 -10.74
CA THR A 235 10.84 -31.93 -11.51
C THR A 235 10.15 -32.38 -12.79
N CYS A 236 9.09 -31.67 -13.17
CA CYS A 236 8.38 -31.88 -14.42
C CYS A 236 8.34 -30.60 -15.25
N ALA A 237 8.51 -30.71 -16.56
CA ALA A 237 8.40 -29.59 -17.49
C ALA A 237 7.45 -29.91 -18.65
N ILE A 238 6.58 -28.94 -18.95
CA ILE A 238 5.77 -28.91 -20.16
C ILE A 238 6.60 -28.24 -21.24
N LEU A 239 6.73 -28.92 -22.37
CA LEU A 239 7.50 -28.45 -23.52
C LEU A 239 6.64 -27.59 -24.47
N ASP A 240 7.31 -26.89 -25.37
CA ASP A 240 6.73 -26.04 -26.42
C ASP A 240 5.62 -26.70 -27.28
N ASN A 241 5.66 -28.01 -27.47
CA ASN A 241 4.65 -28.79 -28.17
C ASN A 241 3.53 -29.36 -27.27
N GLY A 242 3.51 -28.98 -25.99
CA GLY A 242 2.57 -29.49 -24.99
C GLY A 242 2.89 -30.89 -24.46
N SER A 243 4.02 -31.50 -24.85
CA SER A 243 4.46 -32.77 -24.27
C SER A 243 5.06 -32.57 -22.88
N LEU A 244 5.05 -33.63 -22.06
CA LEU A 244 5.49 -33.59 -20.67
C LEU A 244 6.70 -34.51 -20.46
N LYS A 245 7.74 -34.01 -19.80
CA LYS A 245 8.89 -34.79 -19.29
C LYS A 245 9.05 -34.56 -17.80
N CYS A 246 9.40 -35.61 -17.06
CA CYS A 246 9.71 -35.55 -15.64
C CYS A 246 11.05 -36.25 -15.37
N TRP A 247 11.79 -35.77 -14.36
CA TRP A 247 13.06 -36.35 -13.92
C TRP A 247 13.25 -36.17 -12.41
N GLY A 248 14.18 -36.90 -11.83
CA GLY A 248 14.45 -36.98 -10.40
C GLY A 248 14.16 -38.38 -9.84
N TYR A 249 13.79 -38.42 -8.56
CA TYR A 249 13.39 -39.63 -7.85
C TYR A 249 12.15 -40.29 -8.48
N ASN A 250 12.07 -41.63 -8.47
CA ASN A 250 11.00 -42.38 -9.14
C ASN A 250 10.61 -43.71 -8.45
N SER A 251 10.77 -43.86 -7.14
CA SER A 251 10.53 -45.17 -6.51
C SER A 251 9.08 -45.64 -6.60
N ASP A 252 8.15 -44.70 -6.66
CA ASP A 252 6.70 -44.94 -6.63
C ASP A 252 6.05 -44.66 -7.98
N GLY A 253 6.85 -44.43 -9.02
CA GLY A 253 6.40 -44.17 -10.39
C GLY A 253 6.04 -42.71 -10.64
N GLU A 254 6.43 -41.78 -9.77
CA GLU A 254 6.12 -40.34 -9.84
C GLU A 254 6.57 -39.64 -11.14
N LEU A 255 7.52 -40.22 -11.88
CA LEU A 255 7.92 -39.75 -13.21
C LEU A 255 7.02 -40.23 -14.34
N GLY A 256 6.26 -41.31 -14.13
CA GLY A 256 5.26 -41.80 -15.10
C GLY A 256 5.84 -42.52 -16.32
N TYR A 257 6.93 -43.29 -16.13
CA TYR A 257 7.59 -44.05 -17.20
C TYR A 257 7.28 -45.56 -17.22
N ASP A 258 6.32 -46.01 -16.41
CA ASP A 258 6.01 -47.43 -16.22
C ASP A 258 7.21 -48.24 -15.70
N ASP A 259 8.03 -47.62 -14.85
CA ASP A 259 9.15 -48.22 -14.13
C ASP A 259 9.51 -47.41 -12.87
N ALA A 260 10.38 -47.97 -12.01
CA ALA A 260 10.84 -47.34 -10.77
C ALA A 260 12.23 -46.64 -10.88
N THR A 261 12.69 -46.31 -12.08
CA THR A 261 14.06 -45.81 -12.31
C THR A 261 14.14 -44.30 -12.11
N THR A 262 14.96 -43.86 -11.17
CA THR A 262 15.42 -42.46 -11.01
C THR A 262 16.12 -42.00 -12.29
N ARG A 263 15.95 -40.73 -12.67
CA ARG A 263 16.53 -40.17 -13.90
C ARG A 263 17.04 -38.77 -13.67
N GLY A 264 18.12 -38.40 -14.36
CA GLY A 264 18.76 -37.09 -14.24
C GLY A 264 19.95 -37.07 -13.28
N ASP A 265 20.22 -38.19 -12.61
CA ASP A 265 21.37 -38.45 -11.74
C ASP A 265 22.56 -39.08 -12.50
N GLY A 266 22.30 -39.69 -13.66
CA GLY A 266 23.32 -40.28 -14.53
C GLY A 266 23.60 -39.51 -15.82
N SER A 267 24.83 -39.63 -16.32
CA SER A 267 25.22 -39.02 -17.59
C SER A 267 24.46 -39.65 -18.77
N GLY A 268 23.79 -38.83 -19.59
CA GLY A 268 23.11 -39.27 -20.81
C GLY A 268 21.63 -39.67 -20.66
N GLU A 269 21.07 -39.51 -19.46
CA GLU A 269 19.66 -39.82 -19.18
C GLU A 269 18.69 -38.72 -19.65
N MET A 270 19.17 -37.48 -19.70
CA MET A 270 18.40 -36.30 -20.09
C MET A 270 18.38 -36.10 -21.62
N GLY A 271 17.66 -35.07 -22.08
CA GLY A 271 17.58 -34.75 -23.50
C GLY A 271 16.66 -35.68 -24.29
N ASP A 272 17.10 -36.13 -25.46
CA ASP A 272 16.33 -37.03 -26.34
C ASP A 272 16.25 -38.47 -25.81
N SER A 273 17.15 -38.85 -24.89
CA SER A 273 17.09 -40.12 -24.17
C SER A 273 15.92 -40.19 -23.19
N LEU A 274 15.49 -39.04 -22.67
CA LEU A 274 14.35 -38.97 -21.75
C LEU A 274 13.05 -39.00 -22.55
N ALA A 275 12.30 -40.08 -22.39
CA ALA A 275 11.02 -40.28 -23.07
C ALA A 275 9.98 -39.21 -22.67
N VAL A 276 8.96 -39.05 -23.51
CA VAL A 276 7.76 -38.26 -23.19
C VAL A 276 6.77 -39.14 -22.42
N ILE A 277 6.12 -38.57 -21.41
CA ILE A 277 5.13 -39.27 -20.59
C ILE A 277 3.88 -39.61 -21.41
N ASN A 278 3.37 -40.83 -21.25
CA ASN A 278 2.16 -41.27 -21.93
C ASN A 278 0.90 -40.71 -21.25
N LEU A 279 0.37 -39.61 -21.80
CA LEU A 279 -0.89 -39.01 -21.34
C LEU A 279 -2.13 -39.60 -22.05
N GLY A 280 -1.94 -40.51 -23.00
CA GLY A 280 -2.96 -41.04 -23.91
C GLY A 280 -2.82 -40.48 -25.32
N ILE A 281 -3.41 -41.19 -26.29
CA ILE A 281 -3.27 -40.87 -27.72
C ILE A 281 -3.77 -39.45 -28.01
N GLY A 282 -2.87 -38.62 -28.55
CA GLY A 282 -3.16 -37.25 -28.98
C GLY A 282 -3.38 -36.23 -27.86
N ARG A 283 -3.04 -36.56 -26.61
CA ARG A 283 -3.21 -35.64 -25.46
C ARG A 283 -1.93 -34.87 -25.16
N THR A 284 -2.09 -33.59 -24.81
CA THR A 284 -1.03 -32.72 -24.31
C THR A 284 -1.35 -32.21 -22.92
N ALA A 285 -0.32 -31.79 -22.18
CA ALA A 285 -0.46 -31.18 -20.86
C ALA A 285 -0.59 -29.65 -20.99
N ARG A 286 -1.54 -29.08 -20.24
CA ARG A 286 -1.73 -27.64 -20.09
C ARG A 286 -1.19 -27.12 -18.75
N ALA A 287 -1.24 -27.94 -17.71
CA ALA A 287 -0.67 -27.63 -16.40
C ALA A 287 -0.17 -28.93 -15.73
N VAL A 288 0.84 -28.79 -14.88
CA VAL A 288 1.42 -29.89 -14.11
C VAL A 288 1.67 -29.42 -12.69
N SER A 289 1.45 -30.31 -11.72
CA SER A 289 1.82 -30.10 -10.32
C SER A 289 2.50 -31.37 -9.80
N ALA A 290 3.76 -31.22 -9.41
CA ALA A 290 4.58 -32.23 -8.78
C ALA A 290 4.44 -32.13 -7.26
N GLY A 291 3.91 -33.17 -6.62
CA GLY A 291 3.78 -33.27 -5.16
C GLY A 291 5.02 -33.87 -4.52
N LYS A 292 4.85 -34.58 -3.39
CA LYS A 292 5.96 -35.27 -2.70
C LYS A 292 6.51 -36.46 -3.49
N LEU A 293 5.63 -37.41 -3.80
CA LEU A 293 5.94 -38.69 -4.46
C LEU A 293 4.90 -39.02 -5.54
N PHE A 294 4.26 -38.00 -6.10
CA PHE A 294 3.26 -38.16 -7.16
C PHE A 294 3.18 -36.91 -8.02
N THR A 295 2.57 -37.04 -9.19
CA THR A 295 2.44 -35.96 -10.18
C THR A 295 1.03 -35.96 -10.75
N CYS A 296 0.47 -34.77 -10.92
CA CYS A 296 -0.83 -34.55 -11.56
C CYS A 296 -0.70 -33.62 -12.76
N ALA A 297 -1.38 -33.94 -13.86
CA ALA A 297 -1.43 -33.11 -15.06
C ALA A 297 -2.87 -32.84 -15.53
N ILE A 298 -3.13 -31.57 -15.85
CA ILE A 298 -4.35 -31.14 -16.56
C ILE A 298 -4.06 -31.23 -18.06
N LEU A 299 -4.93 -31.91 -18.78
CA LEU A 299 -4.83 -32.13 -20.22
C LEU A 299 -5.46 -30.99 -21.02
N ASP A 300 -5.18 -30.96 -22.32
CA ASP A 300 -5.73 -30.03 -23.31
C ASP A 300 -7.25 -29.81 -23.28
N ASN A 301 -8.02 -30.86 -23.01
CA ASN A 301 -9.48 -30.81 -22.91
C ASN A 301 -10.00 -30.48 -21.50
N GLY A 302 -9.12 -30.14 -20.55
CA GLY A 302 -9.48 -29.83 -19.17
C GLY A 302 -9.75 -31.04 -18.26
N THR A 303 -9.64 -32.27 -18.76
CA THR A 303 -9.59 -33.46 -17.89
C THR A 303 -8.21 -33.59 -17.24
N MET A 304 -8.06 -34.44 -16.23
CA MET A 304 -6.77 -34.60 -15.55
C MET A 304 -6.43 -36.07 -15.28
N LYS A 305 -5.13 -36.33 -15.12
CA LYS A 305 -4.56 -37.61 -14.72
C LYS A 305 -3.54 -37.38 -13.60
N CYS A 306 -3.47 -38.31 -12.65
CA CYS A 306 -2.45 -38.34 -11.61
C CYS A 306 -1.80 -39.72 -11.54
N TRP A 307 -0.50 -39.76 -11.25
CA TRP A 307 0.30 -40.98 -11.12
C TRP A 307 1.39 -40.82 -10.05
N GLY A 308 2.01 -41.92 -9.63
CA GLY A 308 2.95 -42.01 -8.52
C GLY A 308 2.36 -42.75 -7.32
N SER A 309 2.81 -42.39 -6.12
CA SER A 309 2.34 -42.94 -4.86
C SER A 309 0.84 -42.68 -4.65
N ASN A 310 0.09 -43.69 -4.17
CA ASN A 310 -1.35 -43.60 -3.92
C ASN A 310 -1.80 -44.21 -2.59
N SER A 311 -0.90 -44.37 -1.62
CA SER A 311 -1.20 -45.06 -0.35
C SER A 311 -2.38 -44.46 0.42
N ASN A 312 -2.71 -43.19 0.19
CA ASN A 312 -3.76 -42.43 0.87
C ASN A 312 -4.83 -41.92 -0.10
N GLY A 313 -4.92 -42.47 -1.31
CA GLY A 313 -5.91 -42.04 -2.31
C GLY A 313 -5.59 -40.73 -3.02
N GLN A 314 -4.35 -40.20 -2.89
CA GLN A 314 -3.94 -38.90 -3.46
C GLN A 314 -4.06 -38.80 -4.99
N LEU A 315 -4.14 -39.94 -5.69
CA LEU A 315 -4.39 -39.97 -7.14
C LEU A 315 -5.88 -39.83 -7.50
N GLY A 316 -6.79 -39.99 -6.56
CA GLY A 316 -8.24 -39.80 -6.78
C GLY A 316 -8.84 -40.86 -7.71
N LEU A 317 -8.36 -42.10 -7.63
CA LEU A 317 -8.79 -43.21 -8.50
C LEU A 317 -9.83 -44.13 -7.84
N GLY A 318 -10.13 -43.93 -6.56
CA GLY A 318 -11.01 -44.80 -5.78
C GLY A 318 -10.36 -46.12 -5.37
N ASP A 319 -9.03 -46.10 -5.22
CA ASP A 319 -8.20 -47.20 -4.74
C ASP A 319 -6.90 -46.64 -4.13
N ILE A 320 -6.12 -47.50 -3.48
CA ILE A 320 -4.83 -47.16 -2.82
C ILE A 320 -3.59 -47.61 -3.62
N SER A 321 -3.76 -48.04 -4.86
CA SER A 321 -2.66 -48.61 -5.65
C SER A 321 -1.91 -47.47 -6.35
N SER A 322 -0.58 -47.45 -6.22
CA SER A 322 0.30 -46.52 -6.97
C SER A 322 0.20 -46.77 -8.48
N ARG A 323 0.66 -45.81 -9.29
CA ARG A 323 0.66 -45.90 -10.76
C ARG A 323 1.94 -45.36 -11.35
N GLY A 324 2.38 -45.92 -12.48
CA GLY A 324 3.56 -45.48 -13.22
C GLY A 324 4.81 -46.32 -12.95
N VAL A 325 4.67 -47.46 -12.24
CA VAL A 325 5.76 -48.40 -11.94
C VAL A 325 5.70 -49.64 -12.84
N ASN A 326 4.50 -50.13 -13.16
CA ASN A 326 4.36 -51.35 -13.97
C ASN A 326 4.10 -51.01 -15.44
N VAL A 327 4.68 -51.81 -16.34
CA VAL A 327 4.52 -51.70 -17.79
C VAL A 327 3.03 -51.62 -18.19
N GLY A 328 2.65 -50.53 -18.86
CA GLY A 328 1.31 -50.32 -19.39
C GLY A 328 0.34 -49.58 -18.45
N GLU A 329 0.74 -49.25 -17.22
CA GLU A 329 -0.11 -48.50 -16.28
C GLU A 329 -0.47 -47.12 -16.82
N MET A 330 0.50 -46.37 -17.33
CA MET A 330 0.25 -45.02 -17.86
C MET A 330 -0.63 -45.05 -19.11
N ALA A 331 -0.53 -46.12 -19.92
CA ALA A 331 -1.40 -46.31 -21.07
C ALA A 331 -2.86 -46.60 -20.66
N ALA A 332 -3.06 -47.36 -19.57
CA ALA A 332 -4.37 -47.71 -19.03
C ALA A 332 -4.91 -46.70 -17.99
N LEU A 333 -4.13 -45.67 -17.65
CA LEU A 333 -4.46 -44.72 -16.58
C LEU A 333 -5.76 -43.96 -16.91
N PRO A 334 -6.82 -44.11 -16.09
CA PRO A 334 -8.09 -43.43 -16.32
C PRO A 334 -7.96 -41.92 -16.05
N VAL A 335 -8.91 -41.16 -16.61
CA VAL A 335 -9.10 -39.77 -16.22
C VAL A 335 -9.77 -39.71 -14.84
N ILE A 336 -9.41 -38.72 -14.03
CA ILE A 336 -10.03 -38.52 -12.72
C ILE A 336 -11.47 -38.04 -12.93
N ASP A 337 -12.41 -38.67 -12.21
CA ASP A 337 -13.81 -38.25 -12.22
C ASP A 337 -14.01 -37.01 -11.35
N LEU A 338 -14.11 -35.85 -12.00
CA LEU A 338 -14.38 -34.55 -11.36
C LEU A 338 -15.89 -34.27 -11.23
N GLY A 339 -16.74 -35.17 -11.72
CA GLY A 339 -18.18 -35.00 -11.85
C GLY A 339 -18.59 -34.64 -13.28
N VAL A 340 -19.87 -34.88 -13.58
CA VAL A 340 -20.42 -34.77 -14.94
C VAL A 340 -20.19 -33.38 -15.53
N GLY A 341 -19.45 -33.33 -16.64
CA GLY A 341 -19.20 -32.11 -17.41
C GLY A 341 -18.23 -31.11 -16.77
N ARG A 342 -17.51 -31.49 -15.71
CA ARG A 342 -16.54 -30.62 -15.03
C ARG A 342 -15.14 -30.78 -15.60
N THR A 343 -14.43 -29.66 -15.70
CA THR A 343 -13.02 -29.62 -16.09
C THR A 343 -12.18 -28.89 -15.06
N ALA A 344 -10.93 -29.30 -14.89
CA ALA A 344 -9.97 -28.63 -14.02
C ALA A 344 -9.34 -27.41 -14.69
N VAL A 345 -9.24 -26.31 -13.94
CA VAL A 345 -8.59 -25.06 -14.34
C VAL A 345 -7.21 -24.93 -13.67
N GLN A 346 -7.10 -25.40 -12.43
CA GLN A 346 -5.86 -25.42 -11.65
C GLN A 346 -5.80 -26.70 -10.81
N VAL A 347 -4.59 -27.20 -10.58
CA VAL A 347 -4.29 -28.31 -9.68
C VAL A 347 -3.16 -27.92 -8.74
N SER A 348 -3.25 -28.36 -7.49
CA SER A 348 -2.21 -28.29 -6.48
C SER A 348 -2.02 -29.68 -5.88
N ALA A 349 -0.86 -30.28 -6.15
CA ALA A 349 -0.40 -31.52 -5.54
C ALA A 349 0.45 -31.16 -4.32
N GLY A 350 -0.04 -31.53 -3.14
CA GLY A 350 0.64 -31.28 -1.86
C GLY A 350 1.59 -32.39 -1.48
N ASN A 351 1.71 -32.63 -0.17
CA ASN A 351 2.49 -33.75 0.33
C ASN A 351 1.82 -35.08 -0.10
N GLU A 352 0.58 -35.29 0.31
CA GLU A 352 -0.20 -36.52 0.07
C GLU A 352 -1.70 -36.22 -0.17
N GLN A 353 -2.00 -34.98 -0.57
CA GLN A 353 -3.33 -34.50 -0.90
C GLN A 353 -3.31 -33.71 -2.20
N THR A 354 -4.41 -33.76 -2.93
CA THR A 354 -4.58 -33.07 -4.21
C THR A 354 -5.81 -32.19 -4.14
N CYS A 355 -5.68 -30.94 -4.57
CA CYS A 355 -6.78 -30.01 -4.66
C CYS A 355 -6.87 -29.40 -6.06
N VAL A 356 -8.09 -29.21 -6.55
CA VAL A 356 -8.35 -28.66 -7.88
C VAL A 356 -9.39 -27.56 -7.85
N VAL A 357 -9.19 -26.56 -8.70
CA VAL A 357 -10.21 -25.55 -9.04
C VAL A 357 -10.89 -25.96 -10.33
N LEU A 358 -12.21 -26.00 -10.33
CA LEU A 358 -13.05 -26.40 -11.46
C LEU A 358 -13.49 -25.19 -12.30
N ASP A 359 -14.01 -25.46 -13.49
CA ASP A 359 -14.53 -24.49 -14.46
C ASP A 359 -15.65 -23.58 -13.93
N ASN A 360 -16.40 -24.02 -12.94
CA ASN A 360 -17.42 -23.24 -12.24
C ASN A 360 -16.89 -22.47 -11.02
N ALA A 361 -15.57 -22.34 -10.89
CA ALA A 361 -14.90 -21.68 -9.77
C ALA A 361 -15.24 -22.28 -8.40
N THR A 362 -15.51 -23.59 -8.35
CA THR A 362 -15.56 -24.37 -7.10
C THR A 362 -14.28 -25.20 -6.95
N ALA A 363 -13.99 -25.69 -5.74
CA ALA A 363 -12.83 -26.53 -5.49
C ALA A 363 -13.20 -27.90 -4.93
N LYS A 364 -12.42 -28.92 -5.28
CA LYS A 364 -12.48 -30.28 -4.71
C LYS A 364 -11.10 -30.69 -4.25
N CYS A 365 -11.02 -31.41 -3.13
CA CYS A 365 -9.77 -31.98 -2.61
C CYS A 365 -9.95 -33.47 -2.33
N TRP A 366 -8.87 -34.24 -2.40
CA TRP A 366 -8.84 -35.67 -2.07
C TRP A 366 -7.42 -36.08 -1.63
N GLY A 367 -7.26 -37.28 -1.08
CA GLY A 367 -6.03 -37.81 -0.50
C GLY A 367 -6.11 -37.94 1.02
N ILE A 368 -4.98 -37.73 1.69
CA ILE A 368 -4.89 -37.81 3.15
C ILE A 368 -5.66 -36.69 3.86
N ASN A 369 -6.33 -37.00 4.97
CA ASN A 369 -7.18 -36.05 5.69
C ASN A 369 -7.05 -36.10 7.23
N GLU A 370 -5.89 -36.49 7.75
CA GLU A 370 -5.66 -36.65 9.21
C GLU A 370 -5.82 -35.38 10.07
N TYR A 371 -5.82 -34.20 9.44
CA TYR A 371 -5.96 -32.89 10.08
C TYR A 371 -7.09 -32.06 9.45
N GLY A 372 -8.02 -32.69 8.71
CA GLY A 372 -9.08 -31.95 8.02
C GLY A 372 -8.60 -31.15 6.79
N GLN A 373 -7.37 -31.37 6.31
CA GLN A 373 -6.74 -30.63 5.21
C GLN A 373 -7.49 -30.72 3.87
N LEU A 374 -8.43 -31.65 3.71
CA LEU A 374 -9.32 -31.71 2.55
C LEU A 374 -10.52 -30.75 2.65
N GLY A 375 -10.89 -30.31 3.85
CA GLY A 375 -11.94 -29.30 4.07
C GLY A 375 -13.37 -29.83 3.96
N TYR A 376 -13.61 -31.08 4.41
CA TYR A 376 -14.92 -31.74 4.39
C TYR A 376 -15.54 -31.96 5.77
N ASP A 377 -15.05 -31.27 6.80
CA ASP A 377 -15.57 -31.36 8.17
C ASP A 377 -15.52 -32.79 8.75
N ASN A 378 -14.47 -33.53 8.40
CA ASN A 378 -14.21 -34.90 8.84
C ASN A 378 -12.73 -35.26 8.62
N LEU A 379 -12.31 -36.43 9.11
CA LEU A 379 -10.95 -36.96 9.01
C LEU A 379 -10.78 -38.11 8.00
N THR A 380 -11.79 -38.34 7.15
CA THR A 380 -11.78 -39.46 6.20
C THR A 380 -10.90 -39.09 5.02
N ASN A 381 -9.99 -39.99 4.66
CA ASN A 381 -9.32 -39.93 3.37
C ASN A 381 -10.38 -40.05 2.26
N ILE A 382 -10.08 -39.48 1.10
CA ILE A 382 -10.98 -39.51 -0.05
C ILE A 382 -10.15 -39.91 -1.27
N GLY A 383 -10.70 -40.77 -2.11
CA GLY A 383 -10.06 -41.24 -3.33
C GLY A 383 -9.34 -42.58 -3.15
N ASP A 384 -9.37 -43.13 -1.94
CA ASP A 384 -8.87 -44.46 -1.57
C ASP A 384 -9.94 -45.56 -1.67
N GLY A 385 -11.23 -45.19 -1.69
CA GLY A 385 -12.36 -46.11 -1.83
C GLY A 385 -13.17 -45.93 -3.13
N ALA A 386 -13.75 -47.04 -3.60
CA ALA A 386 -14.56 -47.04 -4.81
C ALA A 386 -15.85 -46.21 -4.64
N GLY A 387 -16.10 -45.28 -5.57
CA GLY A 387 -17.31 -44.47 -5.61
C GLY A 387 -17.27 -43.17 -4.79
N GLU A 388 -16.11 -42.82 -4.21
CA GLU A 388 -15.92 -41.58 -3.45
C GLU A 388 -15.76 -40.34 -4.33
N MET A 389 -15.25 -40.53 -5.55
CA MET A 389 -14.98 -39.45 -6.51
C MET A 389 -16.24 -39.05 -7.31
N GLY A 390 -16.09 -38.11 -8.26
CA GLY A 390 -17.16 -37.74 -9.16
C GLY A 390 -18.27 -36.93 -8.50
N ALA A 391 -19.51 -37.38 -8.67
CA ALA A 391 -20.70 -36.73 -8.10
C ALA A 391 -20.83 -36.93 -6.58
N SER A 392 -20.21 -38.00 -6.03
CA SER A 392 -20.18 -38.26 -4.60
C SER A 392 -19.32 -37.24 -3.85
N LEU A 393 -18.21 -36.82 -4.48
CA LEU A 393 -17.35 -35.78 -3.92
C LEU A 393 -17.97 -34.39 -4.14
N THR A 394 -18.44 -33.79 -3.07
CA THR A 394 -18.97 -32.42 -3.09
C THR A 394 -17.86 -31.39 -3.24
N ALA A 395 -18.23 -30.16 -3.61
CA ALA A 395 -17.31 -29.04 -3.56
C ALA A 395 -17.06 -28.62 -2.11
N ILE A 396 -15.85 -28.15 -1.83
CA ILE A 396 -15.44 -27.65 -0.50
C ILE A 396 -16.27 -26.44 -0.13
N ASN A 397 -16.66 -26.36 1.15
CA ASN A 397 -17.42 -25.23 1.66
C ASN A 397 -16.52 -24.01 1.92
N VAL A 398 -16.39 -23.15 0.93
CA VAL A 398 -15.69 -21.85 1.05
C VAL A 398 -16.61 -20.70 1.46
N GLY A 399 -17.87 -20.99 1.80
CA GLY A 399 -18.89 -20.01 2.17
C GLY A 399 -19.94 -19.79 1.08
N VAL A 400 -21.15 -19.39 1.49
CA VAL A 400 -22.30 -19.23 0.59
C VAL A 400 -22.03 -18.13 -0.44
N GLY A 401 -22.20 -18.46 -1.72
CA GLY A 401 -22.03 -17.51 -2.83
C GLY A 401 -20.58 -17.10 -3.12
N ARG A 402 -19.60 -17.79 -2.54
CA ARG A 402 -18.17 -17.56 -2.78
C ARG A 402 -17.65 -18.45 -3.90
N THR A 403 -16.71 -17.91 -4.67
CA THR A 403 -15.96 -18.65 -5.68
C THR A 403 -14.47 -18.69 -5.37
N VAL A 404 -13.81 -19.78 -5.78
CA VAL A 404 -12.39 -20.04 -5.57
C VAL A 404 -11.60 -19.57 -6.79
N ARG A 405 -10.60 -18.71 -6.57
CA ARG A 405 -9.70 -18.21 -7.61
C ARG A 405 -8.47 -19.09 -7.77
N ALA A 406 -7.89 -19.50 -6.64
CA ALA A 406 -6.74 -20.39 -6.62
C ALA A 406 -6.70 -21.19 -5.32
N VAL A 407 -6.17 -22.41 -5.41
CA VAL A 407 -5.91 -23.28 -4.26
C VAL A 407 -4.41 -23.61 -4.20
N SER A 408 -3.89 -23.73 -2.99
CA SER A 408 -2.53 -24.17 -2.74
C SER A 408 -2.53 -25.09 -1.51
N THR A 409 -1.74 -26.15 -1.59
CA THR A 409 -1.68 -27.23 -0.59
C THR A 409 -0.30 -27.26 0.04
N GLY A 410 -0.23 -27.16 1.37
CA GLY A 410 0.99 -27.37 2.15
C GLY A 410 1.16 -28.84 2.55
N ASN A 411 1.84 -29.09 3.66
CA ASN A 411 2.04 -30.47 4.15
C ASN A 411 0.75 -31.06 4.74
N GLU A 412 0.15 -30.35 5.69
CA GLU A 412 -1.01 -30.79 6.49
C GLU A 412 -2.11 -29.73 6.52
N PHE A 413 -2.06 -28.76 5.59
CA PHE A 413 -3.01 -27.67 5.49
C PHE A 413 -3.18 -27.21 4.05
N THR A 414 -4.28 -26.52 3.78
CA THR A 414 -4.65 -26.03 2.45
C THR A 414 -5.19 -24.62 2.59
N CYS A 415 -4.84 -23.72 1.66
CA CYS A 415 -5.49 -22.42 1.55
C CYS A 415 -6.10 -22.18 0.17
N ALA A 416 -7.22 -21.47 0.17
CA ALA A 416 -7.89 -20.98 -1.02
C ALA A 416 -7.95 -19.45 -1.01
N SER A 417 -7.62 -18.85 -2.16
CA SER A 417 -7.93 -17.44 -2.43
C SER A 417 -9.32 -17.33 -3.05
N LEU A 418 -10.10 -16.37 -2.57
CA LEU A 418 -11.52 -16.22 -2.91
C LEU A 418 -11.77 -14.99 -3.78
N ASP A 419 -12.97 -14.90 -4.36
CA ASP A 419 -13.41 -13.77 -5.20
C ASP A 419 -13.38 -12.39 -4.54
N ASN A 420 -13.55 -12.34 -3.22
CA ASN A 420 -13.45 -11.11 -2.43
C ASN A 420 -12.02 -10.77 -2.00
N HIS A 421 -11.00 -11.39 -2.59
CA HIS A 421 -9.60 -11.11 -2.30
C HIS A 421 -9.21 -11.38 -0.84
N THR A 422 -9.90 -12.31 -0.18
CA THR A 422 -9.49 -12.88 1.11
C THR A 422 -8.93 -14.29 0.92
N VAL A 423 -8.22 -14.77 1.93
CA VAL A 423 -7.66 -16.12 1.97
C VAL A 423 -8.39 -16.92 3.04
N LYS A 424 -8.70 -18.19 2.77
CA LYS A 424 -9.23 -19.12 3.75
C LYS A 424 -8.28 -20.30 3.83
N CYS A 425 -7.75 -20.58 5.03
CA CYS A 425 -6.83 -21.68 5.29
C CYS A 425 -7.45 -22.66 6.29
N TRP A 426 -7.28 -23.96 6.07
CA TRP A 426 -7.77 -25.04 6.93
C TRP A 426 -6.75 -26.20 6.97
N GLY A 427 -6.86 -27.10 7.94
CA GLY A 427 -5.86 -28.12 8.24
C GLY A 427 -5.19 -27.91 9.59
N ARG A 428 -3.94 -28.35 9.74
CA ARG A 428 -3.15 -28.20 10.97
C ARG A 428 -2.77 -26.73 11.27
N ASN A 429 -2.77 -26.34 12.56
CA ASN A 429 -2.44 -24.98 13.02
C ASN A 429 -1.43 -24.91 14.20
N GLY A 430 -0.65 -25.97 14.44
CA GLY A 430 0.23 -26.05 15.62
C GLY A 430 1.35 -25.01 15.69
N LEU A 431 1.68 -24.34 14.58
CA LEU A 431 2.75 -23.35 14.44
C LEU A 431 2.23 -22.04 13.81
N GLY A 432 0.91 -21.81 13.86
CA GLY A 432 0.27 -20.62 13.30
C GLY A 432 0.05 -20.68 11.79
N GLU A 433 0.12 -21.85 11.15
CA GLU A 433 0.01 -22.05 9.69
C GLU A 433 -1.28 -21.47 9.10
N LEU A 434 -2.37 -21.49 9.87
CA LEU A 434 -3.66 -20.95 9.43
C LEU A 434 -3.81 -19.45 9.72
N GLY A 435 -2.91 -18.86 10.52
CA GLY A 435 -2.98 -17.47 10.92
C GLY A 435 -4.19 -17.17 11.82
N LYS A 436 -4.51 -18.08 12.74
CA LYS A 436 -5.69 -17.99 13.62
C LYS A 436 -5.36 -17.96 15.11
N GLY A 437 -4.08 -17.99 15.47
CA GLY A 437 -3.66 -17.72 16.83
C GLY A 437 -3.76 -18.91 17.77
N PHE A 438 -3.04 -19.98 17.46
CA PHE A 438 -2.88 -21.12 18.35
C PHE A 438 -1.49 -21.16 18.97
N LYS A 439 -1.40 -20.95 20.28
CA LYS A 439 -0.19 -21.23 21.06
C LYS A 439 -0.35 -22.57 21.77
N GLU A 440 0.63 -23.44 21.59
CA GLU A 440 0.75 -24.71 22.31
C GLU A 440 0.68 -24.43 23.84
N GLY A 441 -0.42 -24.85 24.48
CA GLY A 441 -0.62 -24.71 25.93
C GLY A 441 -1.77 -23.83 26.43
N VAL A 442 -2.64 -23.29 25.56
CA VAL A 442 -3.87 -22.57 25.97
C VAL A 442 -5.12 -23.33 25.53
N THR A 443 -6.05 -23.55 26.47
CA THR A 443 -7.28 -24.34 26.32
C THR A 443 -8.33 -23.63 25.47
N LEU A 444 -8.12 -23.55 24.16
CA LEU A 444 -9.16 -23.30 23.15
C LEU A 444 -9.06 -24.35 22.04
N GLY A 445 -9.36 -25.60 22.40
CA GLY A 445 -10.20 -26.48 21.59
C GLY A 445 -9.54 -27.33 20.49
N ASP A 446 -8.94 -26.72 19.47
CA ASP A 446 -8.60 -27.48 18.26
C ASP A 446 -7.24 -27.10 17.62
N ALA A 447 -6.43 -28.13 17.36
CA ALA A 447 -5.13 -28.03 16.70
C ALA A 447 -5.22 -28.20 15.18
N ALA A 448 -6.42 -28.54 14.68
CA ALA A 448 -6.79 -28.65 13.28
C ALA A 448 -8.07 -27.84 13.02
N LEU A 449 -8.38 -27.54 11.75
CA LEU A 449 -9.66 -26.97 11.33
C LEU A 449 -10.13 -27.66 10.06
N GLY A 450 -11.42 -27.99 10.01
CA GLY A 450 -12.05 -28.72 8.91
C GLY A 450 -12.11 -30.23 9.16
N ASP A 451 -11.82 -30.67 10.37
CA ASP A 451 -11.90 -32.05 10.85
C ASP A 451 -13.20 -32.36 11.60
N ASN A 452 -13.91 -31.34 12.13
CA ASN A 452 -15.21 -31.52 12.76
C ASN A 452 -16.37 -30.89 11.98
N SER A 453 -17.55 -31.48 12.15
CA SER A 453 -18.82 -31.03 11.53
C SER A 453 -19.09 -29.55 11.76
N GLY A 454 -19.18 -28.77 10.67
CA GLY A 454 -19.53 -27.35 10.69
C GLY A 454 -18.36 -26.38 10.81
N GLU A 455 -17.13 -26.86 10.97
CA GLU A 455 -15.95 -25.99 11.09
C GLU A 455 -15.66 -25.21 9.82
N MET A 456 -15.71 -25.86 8.65
CA MET A 456 -15.53 -25.17 7.38
C MET A 456 -16.63 -24.13 7.14
N ALA A 457 -17.84 -24.36 7.64
CA ALA A 457 -18.90 -23.35 7.58
C ALA A 457 -18.63 -22.16 8.52
N ALA A 458 -18.10 -22.42 9.72
CA ALA A 458 -17.78 -21.40 10.72
C ALA A 458 -16.46 -20.66 10.45
N LEU A 459 -15.57 -21.25 9.65
CA LEU A 459 -14.24 -20.74 9.38
C LEU A 459 -14.31 -19.39 8.63
N THR A 460 -13.89 -18.34 9.33
CA THR A 460 -13.79 -16.99 8.79
C THR A 460 -12.59 -16.86 7.87
N SER A 461 -12.72 -16.09 6.78
CA SER A 461 -11.56 -15.77 5.96
C SER A 461 -10.54 -14.97 6.76
N LEU A 462 -9.26 -15.18 6.48
CA LEU A 462 -8.15 -14.43 7.05
C LEU A 462 -8.18 -12.98 6.54
N ASP A 463 -8.21 -12.04 7.48
CA ASP A 463 -7.97 -10.62 7.23
C ASP A 463 -6.45 -10.37 7.33
N LEU A 464 -5.87 -9.83 6.27
CA LEU A 464 -4.43 -9.61 6.12
C LEU A 464 -4.05 -8.14 6.27
N GLY A 465 -4.98 -7.30 6.73
CA GLY A 465 -4.74 -5.90 6.97
C GLY A 465 -5.07 -5.00 5.79
N THR A 466 -5.14 -3.71 6.08
CA THR A 466 -5.99 -2.78 5.34
C THR A 466 -5.27 -1.95 4.27
N SER A 467 -3.94 -2.00 4.23
CA SER A 467 -3.07 -1.25 3.29
C SER A 467 -3.21 0.28 3.35
N TYR A 468 -3.87 0.84 4.37
CA TYR A 468 -4.05 2.29 4.50
C TYR A 468 -2.81 2.94 5.13
N SER A 469 -2.13 3.81 4.37
CA SER A 469 -1.05 4.65 4.89
C SER A 469 -1.51 6.10 5.01
N VAL A 470 -1.05 6.82 6.03
CA VAL A 470 -1.46 8.20 6.28
C VAL A 470 -0.74 9.16 5.32
N THR A 471 -1.49 9.93 4.56
CA THR A 471 -0.97 10.93 3.60
C THR A 471 -0.95 12.34 4.17
N SER A 472 -1.86 12.66 5.09
CA SER A 472 -1.97 13.98 5.71
C SER A 472 -2.56 13.88 7.12
N ILE A 473 -2.12 14.77 8.01
CA ILE A 473 -2.61 14.88 9.39
C ILE A 473 -2.98 16.33 9.70
N SER A 474 -3.99 16.51 10.54
CA SER A 474 -4.39 17.81 11.10
C SER A 474 -4.87 17.64 12.54
N THR A 475 -4.49 18.56 13.42
CA THR A 475 -4.79 18.53 14.85
C THR A 475 -5.56 19.78 15.26
N GLY A 476 -6.72 19.58 15.89
CA GLY A 476 -7.43 20.61 16.62
C GLY A 476 -7.02 20.68 18.09
N GLU A 477 -7.79 21.37 18.93
CA GLU A 477 -7.42 21.58 20.35
C GLU A 477 -7.25 20.26 21.13
N SER A 478 -8.23 19.38 21.00
CA SER A 478 -8.27 18.06 21.66
C SER A 478 -8.62 16.91 20.72
N HIS A 479 -8.58 17.13 19.40
CA HIS A 479 -8.87 16.09 18.40
C HIS A 479 -7.86 16.10 17.26
N THR A 480 -7.80 15.01 16.51
CA THR A 480 -6.85 14.80 15.42
C THR A 480 -7.53 14.03 14.32
N CYS A 481 -7.29 14.43 13.08
CA CYS A 481 -7.79 13.73 11.91
C CYS A 481 -6.64 13.39 10.96
N ALA A 482 -6.75 12.22 10.31
CA ALA A 482 -5.78 11.73 9.34
C ALA A 482 -6.49 11.32 8.05
N ILE A 483 -5.89 11.70 6.91
CA ILE A 483 -6.26 11.24 5.57
C ILE A 483 -5.37 10.07 5.20
N PHE A 484 -5.96 9.02 4.64
CA PHE A 484 -5.24 7.85 4.15
C PHE A 484 -4.97 7.91 2.63
N ASN A 485 -4.10 7.04 2.13
CA ASN A 485 -3.69 6.95 0.71
C ASN A 485 -4.84 6.73 -0.28
N ASN A 486 -5.94 6.14 0.15
CA ASN A 486 -7.18 5.99 -0.61
C ASN A 486 -8.09 7.24 -0.54
N GLY A 487 -7.74 8.24 0.28
CA GLY A 487 -8.49 9.46 0.56
C GLY A 487 -9.60 9.32 1.62
N SER A 488 -9.67 8.21 2.35
CA SER A 488 -10.57 8.10 3.51
C SER A 488 -10.02 8.85 4.72
N VAL A 489 -10.90 9.20 5.67
CA VAL A 489 -10.55 10.01 6.85
C VAL A 489 -10.91 9.27 8.12
N LYS A 490 -10.01 9.28 9.11
CA LYS A 490 -10.34 8.92 10.51
C LYS A 490 -10.03 10.09 11.43
N CYS A 491 -10.88 10.31 12.42
CA CYS A 491 -10.71 11.35 13.41
C CYS A 491 -10.80 10.75 14.82
N TRP A 492 -9.98 11.20 15.76
CA TRP A 492 -10.02 10.73 17.14
C TRP A 492 -9.72 11.87 18.12
N GLY A 493 -10.03 11.66 19.40
CA GLY A 493 -9.93 12.63 20.48
C GLY A 493 -11.30 13.08 21.00
N ARG A 494 -11.38 14.31 21.50
CA ARG A 494 -12.61 14.88 22.07
C ARG A 494 -13.66 15.13 20.99
N ASN A 495 -14.91 14.78 21.25
CA ASN A 495 -16.03 14.81 20.29
C ASN A 495 -17.32 15.47 20.82
N GLN A 496 -17.26 16.24 21.89
CA GLN A 496 -18.45 16.79 22.56
C GLN A 496 -19.38 17.65 21.68
N PHE A 497 -18.91 18.11 20.53
CA PHE A 497 -19.66 18.90 19.55
C PHE A 497 -19.76 18.19 18.19
N GLY A 498 -19.47 16.89 18.12
CA GLY A 498 -19.47 16.15 16.86
C GLY A 498 -18.26 16.39 15.97
N GLN A 499 -17.19 17.02 16.47
CA GLN A 499 -16.01 17.40 15.68
C GLN A 499 -15.22 16.24 15.06
N LEU A 500 -15.47 15.00 15.48
CA LEU A 500 -14.94 13.80 14.84
C LEU A 500 -15.76 13.34 13.63
N GLY A 501 -17.02 13.77 13.51
CA GLY A 501 -17.85 13.49 12.34
C GLY A 501 -18.40 12.06 12.30
N TYR A 502 -18.76 11.50 13.45
CA TYR A 502 -19.34 10.15 13.55
C TYR A 502 -20.86 10.12 13.77
N GLY A 503 -21.49 11.29 13.90
CA GLY A 503 -22.93 11.38 14.19
C GLY A 503 -23.25 11.04 15.65
N ASP A 504 -22.30 11.32 16.54
CA ASP A 504 -22.42 11.17 17.99
C ASP A 504 -21.47 12.14 18.71
N ILE A 505 -21.62 12.26 20.03
CA ILE A 505 -20.80 13.12 20.90
C ILE A 505 -19.71 12.37 21.67
N SER A 506 -19.54 11.07 21.39
CA SER A 506 -18.63 10.23 22.17
C SER A 506 -17.20 10.51 21.76
N ASP A 507 -16.32 10.69 22.72
CA ASP A 507 -14.89 10.79 22.49
C ASP A 507 -14.40 9.49 21.80
N ARG A 508 -13.23 9.55 21.14
CA ARG A 508 -12.61 8.37 20.53
C ARG A 508 -11.15 8.29 20.87
N GLY A 509 -10.70 7.09 21.18
CA GLY A 509 -9.32 6.78 21.52
C GLY A 509 -9.04 6.92 23.01
N ASP A 510 -10.03 7.28 23.82
CA ASP A 510 -9.99 7.29 25.28
C ASP A 510 -10.18 5.90 25.90
N SER A 511 -10.65 4.93 25.10
CA SER A 511 -10.67 3.51 25.44
C SER A 511 -9.76 2.67 24.53
N SER A 512 -9.25 1.55 25.06
CA SER A 512 -8.33 0.66 24.35
C SER A 512 -8.91 -0.04 23.12
N ASN A 513 -10.24 -0.03 22.96
CA ASN A 513 -10.96 -0.70 21.87
C ASN A 513 -11.49 0.26 20.80
N GLU A 514 -11.13 1.54 20.81
CA GLU A 514 -11.70 2.56 19.91
C GLU A 514 -10.81 2.95 18.74
N MET A 515 -9.55 2.52 18.74
CA MET A 515 -8.55 2.86 17.72
C MET A 515 -8.36 1.74 16.68
N GLY A 516 -7.55 2.00 15.65
CA GLY A 516 -7.29 1.02 14.58
C GLY A 516 -8.53 0.70 13.76
N LEU A 517 -8.85 -0.58 13.56
CA LEU A 517 -10.03 -1.02 12.79
C LEU A 517 -11.36 -0.64 13.45
N ASN A 518 -11.39 -0.47 14.77
CA ASN A 518 -12.59 -0.07 15.50
C ASN A 518 -12.89 1.43 15.39
N LEU A 519 -11.93 2.22 14.90
CA LEU A 519 -12.16 3.61 14.56
C LEU A 519 -12.78 3.68 13.15
N PRO A 520 -14.07 4.02 13.01
CA PRO A 520 -14.71 4.08 11.70
C PRO A 520 -14.12 5.19 10.85
N PHE A 521 -14.31 5.07 9.53
CA PHE A 521 -14.06 6.20 8.63
C PHE A 521 -15.17 7.25 8.80
N VAL A 522 -14.78 8.51 8.73
CA VAL A 522 -15.72 9.64 8.65
C VAL A 522 -16.51 9.51 7.35
N ASP A 523 -17.83 9.57 7.44
CA ASP A 523 -18.69 9.55 6.25
C ASP A 523 -18.69 10.91 5.56
N LEU A 524 -17.97 10.99 4.43
CA LEU A 524 -17.86 12.19 3.60
C LEU A 524 -18.93 12.25 2.51
N GLY A 525 -19.81 11.26 2.42
CA GLY A 525 -20.85 11.12 1.40
C GLY A 525 -20.48 10.11 0.32
N THR A 526 -21.48 9.68 -0.44
CA THR A 526 -21.36 8.58 -1.40
C THR A 526 -20.27 8.86 -2.44
N GLY A 527 -19.25 8.01 -2.44
CA GLY A 527 -18.12 8.08 -3.39
C GLY A 527 -17.16 9.24 -3.17
N ARG A 528 -17.22 9.94 -2.03
CA ARG A 528 -16.37 11.09 -1.73
C ARG A 528 -15.13 10.67 -0.96
N THR A 529 -14.02 11.33 -1.25
CA THR A 529 -12.75 11.18 -0.51
C THR A 529 -12.15 12.54 -0.21
N ALA A 530 -11.40 12.69 0.88
CA ALA A 530 -10.74 13.94 1.24
C ALA A 530 -9.39 14.08 0.52
N ILE A 531 -9.11 15.31 0.08
CA ILE A 531 -7.81 15.75 -0.44
C ILE A 531 -7.03 16.48 0.66
N SER A 532 -7.73 17.25 1.49
CA SER A 532 -7.15 18.06 2.56
C SER A 532 -8.13 18.14 3.74
N ILE A 533 -7.59 18.29 4.94
CA ILE A 533 -8.34 18.39 6.18
C ILE A 533 -7.72 19.46 7.07
N SER A 534 -8.57 20.26 7.72
CA SER A 534 -8.19 21.26 8.70
C SER A 534 -9.06 21.10 9.94
N ALA A 535 -8.44 20.70 11.04
CA ALA A 535 -9.05 20.57 12.35
C ALA A 535 -8.78 21.85 13.15
N GLY A 536 -9.85 22.60 13.43
CA GLY A 536 -9.82 23.81 14.25
C GLY A 536 -10.02 23.50 15.74
N PHE A 537 -10.46 24.48 16.51
CA PHE A 537 -10.57 24.30 17.97
C PHE A 537 -11.60 23.25 18.37
N THR A 538 -12.82 23.33 17.81
CA THR A 538 -13.93 22.41 18.10
C THR A 538 -14.70 22.02 16.83
N HIS A 539 -14.08 22.15 15.66
CA HIS A 539 -14.68 21.82 14.37
C HIS A 539 -13.63 21.35 13.37
N THR A 540 -14.05 20.61 12.37
CA THR A 540 -13.21 20.05 11.32
C THR A 540 -13.80 20.38 9.96
N CYS A 541 -12.94 20.74 8.99
CA CYS A 541 -13.33 20.93 7.61
C CYS A 541 -12.46 20.09 6.67
N ALA A 542 -13.07 19.49 5.65
CA ALA A 542 -12.38 18.73 4.63
C ALA A 542 -12.70 19.25 3.22
N ILE A 543 -11.65 19.38 2.39
CA ILE A 543 -11.79 19.55 0.94
C ILE A 543 -11.87 18.16 0.33
N LEU A 544 -12.92 17.90 -0.44
CA LEU A 544 -13.17 16.59 -1.05
C LEU A 544 -12.56 16.48 -2.46
N ASP A 545 -12.64 15.28 -3.04
CA ASP A 545 -12.17 14.90 -4.37
C ASP A 545 -12.77 15.75 -5.51
N ASN A 546 -13.95 16.31 -5.29
CA ASN A 546 -14.62 17.26 -6.18
C ASN A 546 -14.30 18.74 -5.87
N ALA A 547 -13.30 19.00 -5.03
CA ALA A 547 -12.89 20.31 -4.55
C ALA A 547 -13.97 21.11 -3.80
N LYS A 548 -15.06 20.45 -3.37
CA LYS A 548 -16.05 21.04 -2.46
C LYS A 548 -15.65 20.83 -1.01
N VAL A 549 -16.23 21.62 -0.13
CA VAL A 549 -15.92 21.61 1.31
C VAL A 549 -17.09 21.04 2.09
N LYS A 550 -16.78 20.19 3.08
CA LYS A 550 -17.69 19.84 4.18
C LYS A 550 -17.03 20.23 5.49
N CYS A 551 -17.77 20.91 6.35
CA CYS A 551 -17.36 21.21 7.72
C CYS A 551 -18.33 20.56 8.71
N TRP A 552 -17.84 20.10 9.85
CA TRP A 552 -18.61 19.50 10.93
C TRP A 552 -17.99 19.83 12.29
N GLY A 553 -18.74 19.65 13.37
CA GLY A 553 -18.38 20.02 14.73
C GLY A 553 -19.23 21.16 15.27
N ARG A 554 -18.63 22.01 16.09
CA ARG A 554 -19.33 23.13 16.71
C ARG A 554 -19.70 24.21 15.69
N ASN A 555 -20.94 24.70 15.67
CA ASN A 555 -21.37 25.74 14.72
C ASN A 555 -21.60 27.14 15.31
N LEU A 556 -21.18 27.38 16.55
CA LEU A 556 -21.34 28.70 17.17
C LEU A 556 -20.73 29.82 16.30
N TYR A 557 -21.52 30.85 16.01
CA TYR A 557 -21.21 31.97 15.09
C TYR A 557 -21.14 31.59 13.61
N GLY A 558 -21.72 30.45 13.21
CA GLY A 558 -21.75 30.02 11.81
C GLY A 558 -20.41 29.51 11.28
N ARG A 559 -19.46 29.12 12.15
CA ARG A 559 -18.08 28.76 11.78
C ARG A 559 -17.94 27.56 10.83
N LEU A 560 -18.99 26.74 10.69
CA LEU A 560 -19.01 25.64 9.72
C LEU A 560 -19.43 26.11 8.32
N GLY A 561 -19.96 27.33 8.19
CA GLY A 561 -20.54 27.84 6.94
C GLY A 561 -21.98 27.37 6.75
N TYR A 562 -22.66 27.02 7.84
CA TYR A 562 -24.09 26.75 7.89
C TYR A 562 -24.73 27.66 8.95
N PRO A 563 -25.99 28.08 8.76
CA PRO A 563 -26.64 29.02 9.67
C PRO A 563 -26.72 28.48 11.10
N ASP A 564 -26.43 29.34 12.08
CA ASP A 564 -26.47 29.08 13.52
C ASP A 564 -27.90 29.29 14.04
N ILE A 565 -28.79 28.35 13.68
CA ILE A 565 -30.20 28.41 14.09
C ILE A 565 -30.36 27.64 15.40
N GLY A 566 -30.08 28.31 16.51
CA GLY A 566 -30.28 27.76 17.86
C GLY A 566 -29.14 26.89 18.37
N GLY A 567 -27.89 27.13 17.95
CA GLY A 567 -26.72 26.39 18.42
C GLY A 567 -26.63 24.98 17.86
N ASN A 568 -26.97 24.80 16.58
CA ASN A 568 -26.93 23.52 15.88
C ASN A 568 -25.49 23.11 15.54
N ASP A 569 -24.93 22.18 16.29
CA ASP A 569 -23.71 21.50 15.89
C ASP A 569 -24.01 20.48 14.77
N TRP A 570 -22.97 20.00 14.08
CA TRP A 570 -23.13 19.03 13.00
C TRP A 570 -22.17 17.87 13.18
N GLY A 571 -22.68 16.64 13.09
CA GLY A 571 -21.89 15.44 13.31
C GLY A 571 -21.96 14.94 14.76
N ASP A 572 -22.76 15.58 15.60
CA ASP A 572 -23.09 15.19 16.98
C ASP A 572 -24.35 14.33 17.06
N GLY A 573 -25.19 14.34 16.01
CA GLY A 573 -26.42 13.57 15.90
C GLY A 573 -26.40 12.50 14.80
N PRO A 574 -27.24 11.45 14.94
CA PRO A 574 -27.30 10.37 13.95
C PRO A 574 -27.85 10.87 12.61
N ASN A 575 -27.25 10.43 11.51
CA ASN A 575 -27.58 10.79 10.13
C ASN A 575 -27.28 12.25 9.73
N GLU A 576 -26.43 12.96 10.47
CA GLU A 576 -26.02 14.32 10.07
C GLU A 576 -24.84 14.35 9.09
N MET A 577 -24.04 13.28 9.08
CA MET A 577 -22.86 13.13 8.22
C MET A 577 -23.22 12.54 6.85
N GLY A 578 -22.21 12.29 6.03
CA GLY A 578 -22.41 11.67 4.72
C GLY A 578 -23.14 12.59 3.74
N ASP A 579 -24.03 12.04 2.94
CA ASP A 579 -24.81 12.80 1.95
C ASP A 579 -25.82 13.77 2.58
N ASN A 580 -26.10 13.64 3.88
CA ASN A 580 -26.98 14.56 4.60
C ASN A 580 -26.26 15.84 5.04
N LEU A 581 -24.93 15.81 5.17
CA LEU A 581 -24.14 17.01 5.39
C LEU A 581 -24.01 17.77 4.06
N ALA A 582 -24.58 18.96 4.01
CA ALA A 582 -24.49 19.84 2.86
C ALA A 582 -23.04 20.24 2.56
N TYR A 583 -22.76 20.62 1.32
CA TYR A 583 -21.52 21.31 1.02
C TYR A 583 -21.59 22.74 1.55
N VAL A 584 -20.45 23.25 2.04
CA VAL A 584 -20.32 24.69 2.32
C VAL A 584 -20.49 25.45 1.00
N ASP A 585 -21.41 26.41 0.99
CA ASP A 585 -21.65 27.24 -0.20
C ASP A 585 -20.56 28.31 -0.32
N LEU A 586 -19.64 28.08 -1.26
CA LEU A 586 -18.52 28.98 -1.58
C LEU A 586 -18.86 29.97 -2.71
N GLY A 587 -20.08 29.90 -3.26
CA GLY A 587 -20.54 30.70 -4.37
C GLY A 587 -20.70 29.89 -5.67
N THR A 588 -21.40 30.48 -6.63
CA THR A 588 -21.77 29.81 -7.87
C THR A 588 -20.53 29.37 -8.66
N GLY A 589 -20.36 28.06 -8.83
CA GLY A 589 -19.28 27.47 -9.60
C GLY A 589 -17.91 27.50 -8.91
N ARG A 590 -17.86 27.81 -7.60
CA ARG A 590 -16.61 27.92 -6.83
C ARG A 590 -16.19 26.57 -6.24
N THR A 591 -14.88 26.42 -6.04
CA THR A 591 -14.28 25.29 -5.31
C THR A 591 -13.14 25.80 -4.43
N ALA A 592 -12.76 25.03 -3.42
CA ALA A 592 -11.68 25.39 -2.50
C ALA A 592 -10.36 24.73 -2.92
N SER A 593 -9.29 25.51 -2.93
CA SER A 593 -7.91 25.03 -3.11
C SER A 593 -7.14 24.90 -1.78
N ALA A 594 -7.56 25.64 -0.74
CA ALA A 594 -7.03 25.53 0.61
C ALA A 594 -8.10 25.95 1.64
N ILE A 595 -8.00 25.43 2.86
CA ILE A 595 -8.89 25.75 3.97
C ILE A 595 -8.11 25.78 5.27
N SER A 596 -8.40 26.73 6.15
CA SER A 596 -7.91 26.76 7.53
C SER A 596 -9.06 27.03 8.49
N ALA A 597 -9.19 26.15 9.48
CA ALA A 597 -10.16 26.19 10.56
C ALA A 597 -9.46 26.68 11.84
N GLY A 598 -9.85 27.87 12.33
CA GLY A 598 -9.23 28.51 13.48
C GLY A 598 -9.99 28.21 14.77
N GLN A 599 -9.89 29.13 15.74
CA GLN A 599 -10.59 28.94 17.01
C GLN A 599 -12.10 29.18 16.92
N SER A 600 -12.52 30.19 16.17
CA SER A 600 -13.95 30.56 16.04
C SER A 600 -14.36 31.02 14.65
N HIS A 601 -13.48 30.87 13.66
CA HIS A 601 -13.73 31.22 12.27
C HIS A 601 -12.99 30.25 11.35
N THR A 602 -13.41 30.23 10.09
CA THR A 602 -12.85 29.38 9.04
C THR A 602 -12.65 30.22 7.79
N CYS A 603 -11.55 30.00 7.08
CA CYS A 603 -11.26 30.68 5.82
C CYS A 603 -10.88 29.68 4.73
N ALA A 604 -11.34 29.92 3.51
CA ALA A 604 -10.99 29.14 2.34
C ALA A 604 -10.39 30.01 1.24
N VAL A 605 -9.35 29.49 0.59
CA VAL A 605 -8.85 29.98 -0.69
C VAL A 605 -9.62 29.27 -1.78
N LEU A 606 -10.19 30.03 -2.72
CA LEU A 606 -10.94 29.52 -3.84
C LEU A 606 -10.04 29.23 -5.05
N ASP A 607 -10.61 28.60 -6.07
CA ASP A 607 -9.95 28.16 -7.30
C ASP A 607 -9.25 29.25 -8.14
N ASP A 608 -9.61 30.53 -8.01
CA ASP A 608 -8.87 31.65 -8.61
C ASP A 608 -7.95 32.40 -7.64
N GLY A 609 -7.85 31.90 -6.40
CA GLY A 609 -7.06 32.49 -5.33
C GLY A 609 -7.75 33.62 -4.57
N THR A 610 -9.04 33.88 -4.78
CA THR A 610 -9.82 34.74 -3.86
C THR A 610 -10.04 34.03 -2.51
N VAL A 611 -10.29 34.81 -1.45
CA VAL A 611 -10.47 34.28 -0.09
C VAL A 611 -11.86 34.64 0.44
N LYS A 612 -12.53 33.65 1.03
CA LYS A 612 -13.77 33.83 1.81
C LYS A 612 -13.52 33.35 3.24
N CYS A 613 -14.01 34.11 4.21
CA CYS A 613 -13.91 33.81 5.64
C CYS A 613 -15.28 33.90 6.29
N TRP A 614 -15.60 33.01 7.21
CA TRP A 614 -16.88 32.97 7.92
C TRP A 614 -16.67 32.54 9.38
N GLY A 615 -17.59 32.89 10.26
CA GLY A 615 -17.52 32.68 11.70
C GLY A 615 -17.55 33.96 12.52
N TYR A 616 -16.88 33.93 13.67
CA TYR A 616 -16.79 35.06 14.60
C TYR A 616 -15.92 36.20 14.06
N ASN A 617 -16.36 37.46 14.19
CA ASN A 617 -15.67 38.63 13.58
C ASN A 617 -15.47 39.86 14.48
N ASN A 618 -15.63 39.77 15.81
CA ASN A 618 -15.59 40.96 16.68
C ASN A 618 -14.27 41.76 16.66
N ALA A 619 -13.18 41.23 16.10
CA ALA A 619 -11.90 41.92 15.94
C ALA A 619 -11.51 42.11 14.46
N GLY A 620 -12.44 41.93 13.52
CA GLY A 620 -12.17 42.04 12.09
C GLY A 620 -11.45 40.82 11.49
N GLN A 621 -11.42 39.68 12.17
CA GLN A 621 -10.67 38.48 11.74
C GLN A 621 -11.20 37.81 10.46
N LEU A 622 -12.39 38.18 9.97
CA LEU A 622 -12.89 37.80 8.66
C LEU A 622 -12.37 38.73 7.54
N GLY A 623 -11.98 39.96 7.87
CA GLY A 623 -11.27 40.86 6.97
C GLY A 623 -12.14 41.69 6.03
N TYR A 624 -13.44 41.82 6.32
CA TYR A 624 -14.39 42.54 5.47
C TYR A 624 -14.49 44.04 5.73
N GLY A 625 -13.82 44.53 6.78
CA GLY A 625 -13.88 45.93 7.18
C GLY A 625 -15.09 46.26 8.05
N ASP A 626 -15.53 45.27 8.81
CA ASP A 626 -16.60 45.37 9.81
C ASP A 626 -16.36 44.31 10.90
N THR A 627 -17.22 44.29 11.92
CA THR A 627 -17.14 43.36 13.06
C THR A 627 -18.31 42.38 13.11
N THR A 628 -19.01 42.18 11.99
CA THR A 628 -20.21 41.34 11.89
C THR A 628 -19.78 39.90 11.66
N ASN A 629 -20.35 38.96 12.42
CA ASN A 629 -20.19 37.54 12.11
C ASN A 629 -20.81 37.26 10.74
N HIS A 630 -20.31 36.21 10.08
CA HIS A 630 -20.89 35.75 8.82
C HIS A 630 -20.98 34.24 8.80
N GLY A 631 -22.04 33.73 8.18
CA GLY A 631 -22.36 32.31 8.11
C GLY A 631 -23.30 31.88 9.23
N ASP A 632 -23.64 32.75 10.18
CA ASP A 632 -24.65 32.51 11.21
C ASP A 632 -26.07 32.70 10.68
N ASP A 633 -26.27 33.46 9.60
CA ASP A 633 -27.58 33.63 8.97
C ASP A 633 -27.73 32.86 7.63
N PRO A 634 -28.94 32.35 7.29
CA PRO A 634 -29.15 31.51 6.10
C PRO A 634 -28.83 32.14 4.73
N ASN A 635 -28.71 33.46 4.67
CA ASN A 635 -28.52 34.21 3.41
C ASN A 635 -27.13 34.82 3.26
N GLU A 636 -26.18 34.49 4.13
CA GLU A 636 -24.86 35.14 4.12
C GLU A 636 -23.83 34.39 3.29
N MET A 637 -23.97 33.06 3.16
CA MET A 637 -23.01 32.23 2.44
C MET A 637 -23.15 32.35 0.92
N GLY A 638 -22.28 31.66 0.18
CA GLY A 638 -22.33 31.62 -1.27
C GLY A 638 -21.89 32.93 -1.92
N ASP A 639 -22.67 33.38 -2.90
CA ASP A 639 -22.42 34.63 -3.63
C ASP A 639 -22.69 35.89 -2.78
N ASN A 640 -23.41 35.75 -1.67
CA ASN A 640 -23.67 36.85 -0.74
C ASN A 640 -22.48 37.12 0.20
N LEU A 641 -21.58 36.15 0.39
CA LEU A 641 -20.40 36.32 1.21
C LEU A 641 -19.34 37.11 0.42
N PRO A 642 -18.88 38.29 0.87
CA PRO A 642 -17.86 39.03 0.16
C PRO A 642 -16.51 38.28 0.10
N ASN A 643 -15.67 38.68 -0.86
CA ASN A 643 -14.28 38.25 -0.91
C ASN A 643 -13.41 39.20 -0.07
N VAL A 644 -12.43 38.65 0.64
CA VAL A 644 -11.46 39.45 1.40
C VAL A 644 -10.62 40.30 0.42
N PRO A 645 -10.47 41.62 0.63
CA PRO A 645 -9.84 42.52 -0.32
C PRO A 645 -8.30 42.43 -0.24
N LEU A 646 -7.73 41.30 -0.67
CA LEU A 646 -6.28 41.07 -0.68
C LEU A 646 -5.54 41.80 -1.81
N GLY A 647 -6.24 42.12 -2.90
CA GLY A 647 -5.68 42.75 -4.10
C GLY A 647 -4.78 41.85 -4.96
N VAL A 648 -4.31 40.72 -4.40
CA VAL A 648 -3.52 39.68 -5.06
C VAL A 648 -4.09 38.32 -4.66
N ALA A 649 -4.06 37.36 -5.56
CA ALA A 649 -4.50 35.99 -5.28
C ALA A 649 -3.68 35.36 -4.13
N ALA A 650 -4.37 34.65 -3.23
CA ALA A 650 -3.77 33.85 -2.19
C ALA A 650 -3.34 32.47 -2.72
N SER A 651 -2.19 31.99 -2.28
CA SER A 651 -1.74 30.61 -2.45
C SER A 651 -1.87 29.78 -1.17
N GLY A 652 -2.07 30.42 -0.02
CA GLY A 652 -2.26 29.76 1.26
C GLY A 652 -2.97 30.67 2.26
N ILE A 653 -3.58 30.08 3.27
CA ILE A 653 -4.30 30.77 4.34
C ILE A 653 -4.05 30.01 5.64
N ASP A 654 -3.91 30.74 6.73
CA ASP A 654 -3.91 30.15 8.06
C ASP A 654 -4.62 31.05 9.08
N THR A 655 -5.18 30.45 10.12
CA THR A 655 -6.07 31.11 11.10
C THR A 655 -5.64 30.78 12.53
N GLY A 656 -5.39 31.81 13.33
CA GLY A 656 -5.16 31.67 14.77
C GLY A 656 -6.45 31.85 15.59
N ALA A 657 -6.32 32.22 16.87
CA ALA A 657 -7.46 32.42 17.77
C ALA A 657 -8.41 33.55 17.31
N SER A 658 -7.81 34.70 16.97
CA SER A 658 -8.53 35.94 16.66
C SER A 658 -7.90 36.71 15.50
N HIS A 659 -7.08 36.05 14.67
CA HIS A 659 -6.41 36.65 13.52
C HIS A 659 -6.22 35.63 12.40
N THR A 660 -6.01 36.13 11.20
CA THR A 660 -5.87 35.35 9.97
C THR A 660 -4.74 35.92 9.14
N CYS A 661 -3.97 35.06 8.47
CA CYS A 661 -2.95 35.47 7.53
C CYS A 661 -3.10 34.71 6.20
N ALA A 662 -2.93 35.42 5.10
CA ALA A 662 -2.85 34.87 3.75
C ALA A 662 -1.42 34.98 3.20
N LEU A 663 -0.94 33.87 2.65
CA LEU A 663 0.25 33.84 1.80
C LEU A 663 -0.21 34.11 0.36
N LEU A 664 0.33 35.15 -0.26
CA LEU A 664 -0.02 35.56 -1.61
C LEU A 664 0.85 34.86 -2.66
N ILE A 665 0.37 34.77 -3.90
CA ILE A 665 1.14 34.17 -5.02
C ILE A 665 2.46 34.92 -5.32
N ASN A 666 2.59 36.16 -4.87
CA ASN A 666 3.84 36.94 -4.95
C ASN A 666 4.75 36.73 -3.73
N GLN A 667 4.44 35.75 -2.87
CA GLN A 667 5.16 35.37 -1.65
C GLN A 667 5.17 36.43 -0.53
N ASN A 668 4.32 37.46 -0.65
CA ASN A 668 4.05 38.39 0.44
C ASN A 668 2.99 37.83 1.38
N VAL A 669 3.00 38.32 2.63
CA VAL A 669 2.03 37.92 3.67
C VAL A 669 1.14 39.12 4.01
N LYS A 670 -0.17 38.88 4.05
CA LYS A 670 -1.16 39.82 4.59
C LYS A 670 -1.83 39.19 5.79
N CYS A 671 -1.88 39.91 6.91
CA CYS A 671 -2.55 39.45 8.12
C CYS A 671 -3.63 40.46 8.55
N TRP A 672 -4.66 39.97 9.21
CA TRP A 672 -5.79 40.77 9.72
C TRP A 672 -6.42 40.12 10.96
N GLY A 673 -7.22 40.88 11.71
CA GLY A 673 -7.82 40.53 12.98
C GLY A 673 -7.20 41.29 14.16
N TYR A 674 -7.23 40.66 15.33
CA TYR A 674 -6.77 41.25 16.59
C TYR A 674 -5.25 41.46 16.63
N ASP A 675 -4.77 42.68 16.92
CA ASP A 675 -3.32 43.00 16.90
C ASP A 675 -2.75 43.64 18.18
N PHE A 676 -3.50 43.69 19.29
CA PHE A 676 -2.96 44.32 20.52
C PHE A 676 -1.68 43.67 21.03
N ARG A 677 -1.43 42.40 20.71
CA ARG A 677 -0.20 41.67 21.05
C ARG A 677 0.78 41.61 19.88
N GLY A 678 0.51 42.31 18.78
CA GLY A 678 1.36 42.36 17.60
C GLY A 678 1.25 41.13 16.69
N GLN A 679 0.28 40.23 16.87
CA GLN A 679 0.18 38.98 16.10
C GLN A 679 -0.14 39.17 14.61
N VAL A 680 -0.74 40.29 14.22
CA VAL A 680 -0.94 40.66 12.80
C VAL A 680 0.35 41.26 12.24
N GLY A 681 1.18 41.87 13.10
CA GLY A 681 2.45 42.47 12.69
C GLY A 681 2.26 43.80 11.96
N SER A 682 1.19 44.55 12.29
CA SER A 682 0.89 45.84 11.65
C SER A 682 1.87 46.95 12.07
N GLY A 683 2.56 46.77 13.20
CA GLY A 683 3.36 47.81 13.83
C GLY A 683 2.55 48.91 14.51
N THR A 684 1.22 48.77 14.61
CA THR A 684 0.34 49.78 15.21
C THR A 684 -0.32 49.33 16.52
N GLY A 685 -0.46 48.01 16.71
CA GLY A 685 -1.19 47.44 17.85
C GLY A 685 -2.72 47.62 17.75
N LEU A 686 -3.23 48.06 16.60
CA LEU A 686 -4.65 48.19 16.30
C LEU A 686 -5.11 47.02 15.46
N ASN A 687 -6.36 46.61 15.65
CA ASN A 687 -6.99 45.60 14.82
C ASN A 687 -6.94 46.00 13.34
N ILE A 688 -6.93 45.00 12.46
CA ILE A 688 -6.92 45.20 11.01
C ILE A 688 -8.10 44.42 10.44
N GLY A 689 -8.92 45.05 9.62
CA GLY A 689 -10.06 44.40 8.96
C GLY A 689 -11.39 44.59 9.69
N ASP A 690 -11.41 45.38 10.76
CA ASP A 690 -12.62 45.90 11.43
C ASP A 690 -13.09 47.23 10.85
N ALA A 691 -12.31 47.88 9.98
CA ALA A 691 -12.76 49.01 9.17
C ALA A 691 -12.47 48.85 7.65
N PRO A 692 -13.25 49.52 6.76
CA PRO A 692 -13.13 49.34 5.32
C PRO A 692 -11.73 49.68 4.76
N GLY A 693 -11.17 48.76 3.98
CA GLY A 693 -9.93 48.96 3.22
C GLY A 693 -8.63 48.65 3.96
N GLU A 694 -8.67 48.27 5.24
CA GLU A 694 -7.47 48.03 6.05
C GLU A 694 -6.66 46.81 5.59
N VAL A 695 -7.34 45.70 5.27
CA VAL A 695 -6.67 44.47 4.78
C VAL A 695 -5.93 44.72 3.45
N ALA A 696 -6.50 45.54 2.58
CA ALA A 696 -5.87 45.91 1.32
C ALA A 696 -4.57 46.71 1.55
N ALA A 697 -4.54 47.57 2.57
CA ALA A 697 -3.40 48.41 2.90
C ALA A 697 -2.31 47.69 3.72
N ASN A 698 -2.65 46.65 4.49
CA ASN A 698 -1.70 45.99 5.39
C ASN A 698 -0.87 44.91 4.68
N THR A 699 0.46 45.04 4.66
CA THR A 699 1.39 44.00 4.20
C THR A 699 2.48 43.81 5.24
N VAL A 700 2.70 42.58 5.68
CA VAL A 700 3.66 42.27 6.75
C VAL A 700 5.08 42.38 6.20
N ASP A 701 5.89 43.26 6.80
CA ASP A 701 7.30 43.40 6.44
C ASP A 701 8.16 42.33 7.15
N LEU A 702 8.48 41.26 6.41
CA LEU A 702 9.38 40.20 6.87
C LEU A 702 10.85 40.46 6.48
N GLY A 703 11.13 41.48 5.67
CA GLY A 703 12.45 41.71 5.06
C GLY A 703 12.87 40.69 3.99
N SER A 704 12.04 39.68 3.70
CA SER A 704 12.25 38.64 2.69
C SER A 704 10.92 37.94 2.36
N LEU A 705 10.89 37.20 1.25
CA LEU A 705 9.72 36.46 0.80
C LEU A 705 9.47 35.18 1.62
N ALA A 706 8.21 34.84 1.82
CA ALA A 706 7.77 33.68 2.59
C ALA A 706 7.33 32.51 1.70
N THR A 707 7.54 31.28 2.16
CA THR A 707 7.11 30.03 1.52
C THR A 707 6.02 29.31 2.32
N ALA A 708 5.91 29.58 3.62
CA ALA A 708 4.85 29.06 4.48
C ALA A 708 4.55 30.04 5.62
N ILE A 709 3.35 29.93 6.16
CA ILE A 709 2.88 30.65 7.35
C ILE A 709 2.29 29.65 8.34
N SER A 710 2.40 29.93 9.63
CA SER A 710 1.76 29.14 10.68
C SER A 710 1.44 30.01 11.89
N LEU A 711 0.21 29.91 12.41
CA LEU A 711 -0.36 30.81 13.40
C LEU A 711 -0.69 30.07 14.69
N GLY A 712 -0.19 30.57 15.82
CA GLY A 712 -0.68 30.17 17.14
C GLY A 712 -1.87 31.04 17.62
N ASP A 713 -2.19 30.96 18.91
CA ASP A 713 -3.30 31.74 19.49
C ASP A 713 -3.03 33.26 19.44
N SER A 714 -1.78 33.66 19.67
CA SER A 714 -1.40 35.07 19.83
C SER A 714 -0.05 35.41 19.18
N HIS A 715 0.42 34.58 18.26
CA HIS A 715 1.65 34.80 17.51
C HIS A 715 1.55 34.21 16.11
N SER A 716 2.38 34.71 15.21
CA SER A 716 2.47 34.28 13.83
C SER A 716 3.92 33.94 13.49
N CYS A 717 4.11 32.94 12.65
CA CYS A 717 5.41 32.52 12.14
C CYS A 717 5.37 32.41 10.62
N ALA A 718 6.50 32.74 9.99
CA ALA A 718 6.71 32.56 8.56
C ALA A 718 8.03 31.84 8.29
N VAL A 719 7.98 30.85 7.39
CA VAL A 719 9.16 30.23 6.80
C VAL A 719 9.54 31.06 5.57
N LEU A 720 10.80 31.47 5.51
CA LEU A 720 11.32 32.30 4.43
C LEU A 720 11.85 31.43 3.29
N THR A 721 12.06 32.03 2.11
CA THR A 721 12.70 31.36 0.97
C THR A 721 14.11 30.83 1.27
N SER A 722 14.77 31.33 2.31
CA SER A 722 16.05 30.80 2.82
C SER A 722 15.91 29.53 3.66
N GLY A 723 14.69 29.06 3.95
CA GLY A 723 14.42 27.96 4.88
C GLY A 723 14.52 28.35 6.36
N SER A 724 14.72 29.63 6.65
CA SER A 724 14.78 30.18 8.01
C SER A 724 13.41 30.64 8.50
N VAL A 725 13.20 30.71 9.81
CA VAL A 725 11.91 31.08 10.41
C VAL A 725 11.99 32.45 11.09
N LYS A 726 10.96 33.26 10.90
CA LYS A 726 10.70 34.47 11.70
C LYS A 726 9.34 34.34 12.37
N CYS A 727 9.27 34.65 13.66
CA CYS A 727 8.00 34.70 14.40
C CYS A 727 7.82 36.06 15.08
N TRP A 728 6.58 36.54 15.16
CA TRP A 728 6.17 37.80 15.78
C TRP A 728 4.86 37.63 16.55
N GLY A 729 4.55 38.59 17.42
CA GLY A 729 3.40 38.56 18.32
C GLY A 729 3.79 38.40 19.79
N TYR A 730 2.90 37.77 20.56
CA TYR A 730 3.07 37.56 22.00
C TYR A 730 4.20 36.59 22.32
N ASN A 731 5.02 36.87 23.34
CA ASN A 731 6.22 36.07 23.67
C ASN A 731 6.40 35.73 25.16
N PHE A 732 5.36 35.85 26.00
CA PHE A 732 5.54 35.66 27.44
C PHE A 732 6.05 34.26 27.84
N HIS A 733 5.84 33.25 27.00
CA HIS A 733 6.25 31.87 27.21
C HIS A 733 7.43 31.44 26.32
N GLY A 734 8.14 32.39 25.70
CA GLY A 734 9.23 32.09 24.76
C GLY A 734 8.77 31.54 23.40
N GLN A 735 7.48 31.66 23.05
CA GLN A 735 6.93 31.12 21.81
C GLN A 735 7.51 31.75 20.53
N LEU A 736 8.20 32.88 20.62
CA LEU A 736 8.93 33.42 19.46
C LEU A 736 10.30 32.77 19.27
N GLY A 737 10.78 31.96 20.22
CA GLY A 737 12.04 31.21 20.10
C GLY A 737 13.28 32.10 20.06
N ARG A 738 13.27 33.21 20.80
CA ARG A 738 14.33 34.24 20.76
C ARG A 738 15.28 34.20 21.95
N GLY A 739 15.01 33.34 22.94
CA GLY A 739 15.77 33.31 24.21
C GLY A 739 15.45 34.51 25.10
N ASP A 740 14.25 35.07 24.97
CA ASP A 740 13.70 36.18 25.76
C ASP A 740 12.15 36.11 25.79
N THR A 741 11.50 36.98 26.57
CA THR A 741 10.03 37.04 26.72
C THR A 741 9.37 38.26 26.06
N THR A 742 10.08 38.95 25.18
CA THR A 742 9.67 40.25 24.61
C THR A 742 8.67 40.08 23.47
N THR A 743 7.51 40.72 23.59
CA THR A 743 6.48 40.79 22.53
C THR A 743 6.89 41.79 21.44
N ILE A 744 6.68 41.43 20.17
CA ILE A 744 7.05 42.24 18.99
C ILE A 744 5.96 42.24 17.93
N GLY A 745 5.89 43.29 17.11
CA GLY A 745 4.95 43.42 15.99
C GLY A 745 3.84 44.44 16.22
N ASN A 746 3.75 45.00 17.44
CA ASN A 746 2.80 46.05 17.79
C ASN A 746 3.38 47.47 17.73
N LEU A 747 4.67 47.63 17.44
CA LEU A 747 5.33 48.93 17.26
C LEU A 747 6.01 49.06 15.88
N PRO A 748 6.10 50.29 15.31
CA PRO A 748 6.55 50.47 13.91
C PRO A 748 8.00 50.05 13.64
N ASN A 749 8.84 50.02 14.67
CA ASN A 749 10.28 49.74 14.55
C ASN A 749 10.66 48.28 14.85
N GLN A 750 9.70 47.37 14.99
CA GLN A 750 9.95 45.98 15.37
C GLN A 750 9.93 44.98 14.19
N MET A 751 9.40 45.39 13.04
CA MET A 751 9.27 44.55 11.84
C MET A 751 10.45 44.72 10.88
N GLY A 752 10.44 44.04 9.73
CA GLY A 752 11.46 44.17 8.68
C GLY A 752 12.84 43.67 9.11
N SER A 753 13.86 44.52 8.99
CA SER A 753 15.25 44.20 9.38
C SER A 753 15.43 43.98 10.88
N ASN A 754 14.51 44.48 11.71
CA ASN A 754 14.56 44.34 13.16
C ASN A 754 13.89 43.04 13.67
N LEU A 755 13.18 42.34 12.78
CA LEU A 755 12.63 41.01 13.05
C LEU A 755 13.71 39.95 12.83
N ALA A 756 14.30 39.47 13.93
CA ALA A 756 15.39 38.50 13.92
C ALA A 756 14.92 37.11 13.48
N THR A 757 15.82 36.40 12.80
CA THR A 757 15.64 34.99 12.42
C THR A 757 15.84 34.09 13.64
N ILE A 758 15.00 33.06 13.78
CA ILE A 758 15.09 32.08 14.87
C ILE A 758 16.23 31.10 14.59
N ASN A 759 17.07 30.85 15.59
CA ASN A 759 18.06 29.79 15.52
C ASN A 759 17.42 28.44 15.91
N VAL A 760 17.12 27.62 14.91
CA VAL A 760 16.62 26.24 15.09
C VAL A 760 17.74 25.19 15.12
N GLY A 761 18.99 25.62 15.01
CA GLY A 761 20.20 24.79 14.96
C GLY A 761 21.16 25.27 13.88
N THR A 762 22.47 25.16 14.13
CA THR A 762 23.48 25.72 13.22
C THR A 762 23.42 25.03 11.84
N GLY A 763 23.13 25.80 10.79
CA GLY A 763 23.08 25.31 9.40
C GLY A 763 21.85 24.45 9.06
N ARG A 764 20.77 24.52 9.84
CA ARG A 764 19.53 23.76 9.62
C ARG A 764 18.45 24.59 8.95
N THR A 765 17.65 23.95 8.10
CA THR A 765 16.46 24.53 7.46
C THR A 765 15.18 23.83 7.93
N VAL A 766 14.07 24.57 7.96
CA VAL A 766 12.75 24.05 8.36
C VAL A 766 12.02 23.50 7.15
N VAL A 767 11.58 22.24 7.25
CA VAL A 767 10.80 21.51 6.24
C VAL A 767 9.30 21.72 6.44
N SER A 768 8.85 21.67 7.70
CA SER A 768 7.46 21.85 8.09
C SER A 768 7.42 22.53 9.45
N ILE A 769 6.50 23.47 9.63
CA ILE A 769 6.22 24.14 10.89
C ILE A 769 4.74 24.00 11.18
N ASP A 770 4.41 23.78 12.45
CA ASP A 770 3.06 23.96 12.94
C ASP A 770 3.06 24.68 14.29
N SER A 771 2.19 25.68 14.39
CA SER A 771 2.04 26.58 15.51
C SER A 771 0.61 26.44 16.01
N TYR A 772 0.43 26.14 17.29
CA TYR A 772 -0.89 26.04 17.90
C TYR A 772 -0.80 26.41 19.37
N GLY A 773 -1.83 27.07 19.91
CA GLY A 773 -1.77 27.56 21.27
C GLY A 773 -0.62 28.55 21.44
N ASN A 774 0.21 28.31 22.46
CA ASN A 774 1.41 29.10 22.76
C ASN A 774 2.71 28.35 22.44
N LYS A 775 2.71 27.42 21.47
CA LYS A 775 3.92 26.67 21.09
C LYS A 775 4.10 26.56 19.58
N ASN A 776 5.29 26.16 19.18
CA ASN A 776 5.64 25.83 17.81
C ASN A 776 6.40 24.52 17.78
N CYS A 777 6.18 23.76 16.72
CA CYS A 777 6.92 22.55 16.42
C CYS A 777 7.40 22.60 14.98
N VAL A 778 8.66 22.24 14.75
CA VAL A 778 9.26 22.20 13.42
C VAL A 778 9.87 20.83 13.14
N VAL A 779 9.82 20.45 11.88
CA VAL A 779 10.64 19.38 11.31
C VAL A 779 11.80 20.04 10.55
N LEU A 780 13.01 19.57 10.82
CA LEU A 780 14.24 20.05 10.20
C LEU A 780 14.71 19.12 9.09
N ASP A 781 15.56 19.64 8.21
CA ASP A 781 16.18 18.91 7.08
C ASP A 781 17.00 17.66 7.45
N ASN A 782 17.30 17.47 8.73
CA ASN A 782 18.11 16.38 9.27
C ASN A 782 17.30 15.28 9.96
N SER A 783 16.03 15.11 9.58
CA SER A 783 15.11 14.15 10.18
C SER A 783 14.72 14.40 11.65
N SER A 784 15.09 15.56 12.23
CA SER A 784 14.75 15.88 13.64
C SER A 784 13.56 16.81 13.78
N ALA A 785 12.79 16.63 14.84
CA ALA A 785 11.75 17.59 15.25
C ALA A 785 12.21 18.38 16.47
N LYS A 786 11.83 19.66 16.53
CA LYS A 786 12.05 20.52 17.70
C LYS A 786 10.77 21.26 18.02
N CYS A 787 10.45 21.38 19.30
CA CYS A 787 9.31 22.18 19.76
C CYS A 787 9.77 23.19 20.83
N TRP A 788 9.19 24.39 20.84
CA TRP A 788 9.46 25.44 21.83
C TRP A 788 8.20 26.27 22.12
N GLY A 789 8.25 27.10 23.17
CA GLY A 789 7.13 27.84 23.71
C GLY A 789 6.53 27.18 24.96
N TYR A 790 5.22 27.32 25.15
CA TYR A 790 4.50 26.74 26.29
C TYR A 790 3.91 25.37 25.95
N GLY A 791 4.39 24.32 26.61
CA GLY A 791 3.77 23.01 26.58
C GLY A 791 3.33 22.58 27.97
N THR A 792 2.10 22.08 28.08
CA THR A 792 1.68 21.33 29.26
C THR A 792 1.79 19.84 28.96
N PHE A 793 1.98 19.02 30.01
CA PHE A 793 1.86 17.56 29.93
C PHE A 793 2.72 16.88 28.84
N GLY A 794 4.01 17.24 28.71
CA GLY A 794 4.92 16.59 27.75
C GLY A 794 4.75 17.01 26.29
N GLY A 795 3.86 17.96 25.97
CA GLY A 795 3.56 18.39 24.60
C GLY A 795 4.71 19.05 23.80
N LEU A 796 5.91 19.18 24.37
CA LEU A 796 7.15 19.57 23.68
C LEU A 796 8.09 18.39 23.37
N GLY A 797 7.77 17.17 23.84
CA GLY A 797 8.58 15.96 23.67
C GLY A 797 9.59 15.67 24.78
N TYR A 798 9.41 16.26 25.97
CA TYR A 798 10.30 16.10 27.14
C TYR A 798 9.51 16.00 28.45
N GLU A 799 10.15 15.41 29.47
CA GLU A 799 9.68 15.23 30.87
C GLU A 799 9.52 16.57 31.63
N ASP A 800 8.95 17.56 30.96
CA ASP A 800 9.07 18.97 31.23
C ASP A 800 7.71 19.63 31.44
N SER A 801 7.73 20.71 32.20
CA SER A 801 6.57 21.60 32.41
C SER A 801 6.96 23.08 32.42
N ASN A 802 8.22 23.42 32.11
CA ASN A 802 8.68 24.80 32.01
C ASN A 802 8.31 25.44 30.66
N HIS A 803 8.66 26.71 30.48
CA HIS A 803 8.81 27.29 29.14
C HIS A 803 10.01 26.65 28.41
N ARG A 804 10.10 26.89 27.09
CA ARG A 804 11.35 26.80 26.33
C ARG A 804 11.43 27.95 25.35
N GLY A 805 12.58 28.61 25.30
CA GLY A 805 12.85 29.72 24.39
C GLY A 805 12.72 31.10 25.03
N ASP A 806 12.54 31.16 26.34
CA ASP A 806 12.57 32.38 27.16
C ASP A 806 13.93 32.62 27.83
N GLY A 807 14.77 31.59 27.95
CA GLY A 807 16.17 31.70 28.39
C GLY A 807 17.16 31.87 27.23
N SER A 808 18.19 32.71 27.43
CA SER A 808 19.21 33.01 26.41
C SER A 808 20.05 31.81 25.95
N ASN A 809 20.04 30.70 26.70
CA ASN A 809 20.76 29.47 26.40
C ASN A 809 19.87 28.30 25.95
N GLU A 810 18.58 28.53 25.69
CA GLU A 810 17.61 27.44 25.46
C GLU A 810 17.31 27.15 23.98
N MET A 811 17.69 28.06 23.08
CA MET A 811 17.44 27.96 21.63
C MET A 811 18.69 27.47 20.88
N GLY A 812 18.55 27.22 19.57
CA GLY A 812 19.65 26.76 18.72
C GLY A 812 20.05 25.30 18.98
N ASP A 813 21.36 25.06 19.09
CA ASP A 813 21.90 23.71 19.33
C ASP A 813 21.63 23.20 20.76
N ASN A 814 21.29 24.12 21.68
CA ASN A 814 20.85 23.77 23.04
C ASN A 814 19.37 23.38 23.11
N LEU A 815 18.58 23.69 22.07
CA LEU A 815 17.20 23.21 21.98
C LEU A 815 17.24 21.74 21.60
N ALA A 816 16.84 20.89 22.55
CA ALA A 816 16.85 19.45 22.39
C ALA A 816 16.02 19.03 21.16
N ALA A 817 16.52 18.01 20.46
CA ALA A 817 15.82 17.37 19.35
C ALA A 817 14.95 16.22 19.86
N ILE A 818 13.71 16.13 19.36
CA ILE A 818 12.78 15.06 19.72
C ILE A 818 13.22 13.81 18.98
N SER A 819 13.44 12.72 19.72
CA SER A 819 13.84 11.44 19.13
C SER A 819 12.63 10.76 18.47
N LEU A 820 12.58 10.81 17.14
CA LEU A 820 11.50 10.23 16.35
C LEU A 820 11.68 8.73 16.04
N GLY A 821 12.81 8.12 16.44
CA GLY A 821 12.97 6.65 16.51
C GLY A 821 12.81 5.88 15.19
N SER A 822 13.07 6.49 14.04
CA SER A 822 12.84 5.91 12.72
C SER A 822 13.96 6.32 11.77
N SER A 823 14.45 5.40 10.92
CA SER A 823 15.39 5.72 9.83
C SER A 823 14.73 6.53 8.70
N VAL A 824 13.41 6.43 8.60
CA VAL A 824 12.58 7.11 7.61
C VAL A 824 12.26 8.54 8.07
N GLN A 825 12.18 9.46 7.11
CA GLN A 825 12.17 10.90 7.33
C GLN A 825 10.80 11.40 7.84
N PRO A 826 10.71 12.26 8.87
CA PRO A 826 9.52 13.06 9.13
C PRO A 826 9.28 14.05 7.98
N ALA A 827 8.03 14.14 7.51
CA ALA A 827 7.61 14.95 6.37
C ALA A 827 6.64 16.08 6.77
N GLN A 828 5.91 15.92 7.87
CA GLN A 828 4.92 16.88 8.35
C GLN A 828 4.85 16.81 9.88
N ILE A 829 4.59 17.95 10.53
CA ILE A 829 4.25 18.01 11.96
C ILE A 829 2.91 18.72 12.14
N ALA A 830 2.16 18.31 13.16
CA ALA A 830 0.91 18.91 13.60
C ALA A 830 0.95 19.04 15.13
N ALA A 831 0.57 20.19 15.67
CA ALA A 831 0.68 20.57 17.07
C ALA A 831 -0.69 20.98 17.61
N SER A 832 -0.96 20.65 18.88
CA SER A 832 -2.10 21.16 19.65
C SER A 832 -1.65 21.68 21.02
N THR A 833 -2.55 22.25 21.83
CA THR A 833 -2.19 22.71 23.20
C THR A 833 -1.59 21.59 24.05
N SER A 834 -2.08 20.36 23.85
CA SER A 834 -1.85 19.18 24.70
C SER A 834 -0.95 18.10 24.07
N ARG A 835 -0.81 18.08 22.73
CA ARG A 835 -0.14 17.02 21.95
C ARG A 835 0.69 17.58 20.79
N ALA A 836 1.53 16.76 20.16
CA ALA A 836 2.04 17.00 18.80
C ALA A 836 2.28 15.66 18.09
N CYS A 837 2.16 15.65 16.76
CA CYS A 837 2.25 14.48 15.91
C CYS A 837 3.15 14.74 14.70
N ALA A 838 4.08 13.85 14.41
CA ALA A 838 4.91 13.87 13.21
C ALA A 838 4.52 12.71 12.27
N ARG A 839 4.28 13.02 10.98
CA ARG A 839 4.08 12.04 9.90
C ARG A 839 5.42 11.75 9.23
N PHE A 840 5.69 10.48 8.93
CA PHE A 840 6.87 10.03 8.19
C PHE A 840 6.59 9.86 6.69
N THR A 841 7.64 9.88 5.86
CA THR A 841 7.51 9.72 4.40
C THR A 841 6.99 8.35 3.97
N ASP A 842 7.09 7.32 4.81
CA ASP A 842 6.51 6.00 4.59
C ASP A 842 5.04 5.89 5.03
N GLY A 843 4.45 6.98 5.55
CA GLY A 843 3.06 7.05 5.97
C GLY A 843 2.80 6.60 7.41
N ARG A 844 3.83 6.27 8.19
CA ARG A 844 3.70 6.11 9.65
C ARG A 844 3.53 7.46 10.34
N MET A 845 3.06 7.45 11.59
CA MET A 845 2.96 8.65 12.42
C MET A 845 3.45 8.39 13.84
N LYS A 846 3.98 9.42 14.50
CA LYS A 846 4.32 9.39 15.93
C LYS A 846 3.77 10.61 16.62
N CYS A 847 3.05 10.43 17.73
CA CYS A 847 2.52 11.52 18.56
C CYS A 847 3.11 11.47 19.97
N TRP A 848 3.01 12.58 20.71
CA TRP A 848 3.46 12.73 22.10
C TRP A 848 2.63 13.79 22.83
N GLY A 849 2.70 13.83 24.16
CA GLY A 849 1.87 14.66 25.04
C GLY A 849 0.71 13.91 25.72
N ASN A 850 -0.24 14.66 26.30
CA ASN A 850 -1.27 14.11 27.20
C ASN A 850 -2.32 13.23 26.47
N SER A 851 -2.57 12.05 27.04
CA SER A 851 -3.54 11.05 26.59
C SER A 851 -4.94 11.15 27.20
N ALA A 852 -5.20 12.04 28.16
CA ALA A 852 -6.43 12.08 28.98
C ALA A 852 -7.77 12.25 28.22
N TYR A 853 -7.74 12.58 26.92
CA TYR A 853 -8.91 12.67 26.04
C TYR A 853 -8.69 11.84 24.76
N GLY A 854 -8.13 10.64 24.91
CA GLY A 854 -7.91 9.70 23.82
C GLY A 854 -6.70 9.94 22.92
N GLY A 855 -5.58 10.34 23.52
CA GLY A 855 -4.34 10.65 22.80
C GLY A 855 -3.33 9.52 22.78
N LEU A 856 -2.74 9.25 21.60
CA LEU A 856 -1.50 8.49 21.47
C LEU A 856 -0.37 9.24 22.21
N GLY A 857 -0.02 8.74 23.39
CA GLY A 857 0.82 9.44 24.38
C GLY A 857 2.32 9.20 24.26
N ASP A 858 3.06 9.77 25.22
CA ASP A 858 4.52 9.82 25.25
C ASP A 858 5.20 8.45 25.05
N GLY A 859 6.04 8.39 24.00
CA GLY A 859 7.05 7.34 23.85
C GLY A 859 6.64 6.06 23.12
N GLN A 860 5.46 5.98 22.52
CA GLN A 860 5.10 4.81 21.70
C GLN A 860 5.90 4.79 20.37
N THR A 861 6.25 3.59 19.91
CA THR A 861 6.82 3.32 18.57
C THR A 861 5.96 3.96 17.47
N ALA A 862 6.52 4.25 16.29
CA ALA A 862 5.75 4.85 15.19
C ALA A 862 4.48 4.02 14.92
N VAL A 863 3.32 4.55 15.30
CA VAL A 863 2.02 3.88 15.26
C VAL A 863 1.47 4.08 13.86
N ASN A 864 1.25 2.98 13.14
CA ASN A 864 0.41 3.03 11.95
C ASN A 864 -1.01 3.32 12.45
N VAL A 865 -1.74 4.30 11.91
CA VAL A 865 -3.12 4.57 12.37
C VAL A 865 -4.08 3.42 11.94
N GLY A 866 -3.56 2.40 11.24
CA GLY A 866 -4.16 1.07 11.07
C GLY A 866 -3.84 0.05 12.18
N ASP A 867 -2.78 0.27 12.96
CA ASP A 867 -2.15 -0.71 13.87
C ASP A 867 -2.13 -0.12 15.31
N ALA A 868 -3.21 -0.28 16.07
CA ALA A 868 -3.14 -0.12 17.52
C ALA A 868 -2.91 -1.50 18.15
N ALA A 869 -1.66 -1.93 18.27
CA ALA A 869 -1.29 -3.07 19.10
C ALA A 869 0.17 -2.88 19.55
N SER A 870 0.57 -3.03 20.80
CA SER A 870 -0.04 -3.51 22.03
C SER A 870 0.87 -3.00 23.16
N GLU A 871 0.30 -2.68 24.31
CA GLU A 871 1.00 -2.30 25.57
C GLU A 871 1.42 -0.82 25.72
N MET A 872 0.47 0.03 26.14
CA MET A 872 0.79 1.20 26.96
C MET A 872 1.17 0.77 28.39
N GLY A 873 2.28 0.03 28.51
CA GLY A 873 2.83 -0.45 29.77
C GLY A 873 4.32 -0.84 29.69
N ASN A 874 5.20 0.10 30.08
CA ASN A 874 6.56 -0.06 30.62
C ASN A 874 7.81 -0.35 29.73
N ASN A 875 8.71 0.65 29.78
CA ASN A 875 10.18 0.63 29.96
C ASN A 875 11.20 0.21 28.86
N LEU A 876 11.96 1.23 28.43
CA LEU A 876 13.43 1.35 28.26
C LEU A 876 14.21 0.34 27.38
N ALA A 877 14.79 0.80 26.25
CA ALA A 877 16.25 0.97 26.04
C ALA A 877 16.68 1.10 24.54
N PHE A 878 17.82 1.78 24.36
CA PHE A 878 18.56 2.26 23.18
C PHE A 878 18.97 1.24 22.08
N LEU A 879 19.10 1.70 20.82
CA LEU A 879 20.37 2.02 20.11
C LEU A 879 20.11 2.40 18.62
N SER A 880 20.74 3.48 18.15
CA SER A 880 20.72 3.94 16.75
C SER A 880 21.87 3.34 15.93
N LEU A 881 21.74 3.30 14.59
CA LEU A 881 22.79 3.66 13.61
C LEU A 881 22.27 3.64 12.14
N ASP A 882 22.63 4.70 11.39
CA ASP A 882 22.78 4.92 9.92
C ASP A 882 21.62 4.65 8.92
N SER A 883 21.01 5.68 8.30
CA SER A 883 21.38 6.52 7.11
C SER A 883 21.02 5.85 5.76
N SER A 884 20.08 6.38 4.93
CA SER A 884 20.32 7.45 3.93
C SER A 884 19.08 7.76 3.05
N SER A 885 18.80 9.08 2.84
CA SER A 885 18.06 9.72 1.70
C SER A 885 16.55 9.44 1.51
N LYS A 886 15.68 10.37 1.07
CA LYS A 886 15.84 11.66 0.37
C LYS A 886 14.57 12.52 0.59
N VAL A 887 14.77 13.83 0.78
CA VAL A 887 13.72 14.83 1.08
C VAL A 887 13.12 15.41 -0.22
N LEU A 888 11.91 15.96 -0.13
CA LEU A 888 11.11 16.54 -1.24
C LEU A 888 11.16 18.09 -1.26
N ALA A 889 10.46 18.70 -2.22
CA ALA A 889 10.50 20.13 -2.57
C ALA A 889 9.12 20.64 -3.03
N PRO A 890 8.85 21.97 -3.01
CA PRO A 890 7.57 22.56 -3.38
C PRO A 890 7.26 22.46 -4.88
N LEU A 891 5.97 22.44 -5.23
CA LEU A 891 5.49 22.33 -6.63
C LEU A 891 5.93 23.53 -7.47
N GLY A 892 6.69 23.29 -8.54
CA GLY A 892 7.28 24.28 -9.42
C GLY A 892 7.17 23.91 -10.90
N ARG A 893 7.73 24.74 -11.79
CA ARG A 893 7.86 24.38 -13.20
C ARG A 893 8.97 23.35 -13.37
N PRO A 894 8.90 22.45 -14.35
CA PRO A 894 9.89 21.41 -14.50
C PRO A 894 11.28 21.99 -14.75
N ASN A 895 12.31 21.26 -14.33
CA ASN A 895 13.67 21.59 -14.74
C ASN A 895 13.84 21.38 -16.26
N ALA A 896 15.01 21.78 -16.77
CA ALA A 896 15.34 21.57 -18.17
C ALA A 896 15.44 20.06 -18.50
N PRO A 897 14.82 19.59 -19.59
CA PRO A 897 15.11 18.28 -20.16
C PRO A 897 16.61 18.13 -20.42
N THR A 898 17.14 16.94 -20.17
CA THR A 898 18.57 16.66 -20.28
C THR A 898 18.85 15.72 -21.45
N SER A 899 20.11 15.61 -21.83
CA SER A 899 20.55 14.66 -22.87
C SER A 899 19.82 14.82 -24.20
N LEU A 900 19.43 16.04 -24.57
CA LEU A 900 18.86 16.31 -25.89
C LEU A 900 19.86 15.89 -26.96
N SER A 901 19.41 15.00 -27.85
CA SER A 901 20.12 14.61 -29.05
C SER A 901 19.19 14.72 -30.25
N ALA A 902 19.77 15.01 -31.40
CA ALA A 902 19.04 15.10 -32.65
C ALA A 902 19.75 14.26 -33.71
N GLN A 903 19.02 13.33 -34.33
CA GLN A 903 19.47 12.62 -35.50
C GLN A 903 18.77 13.21 -36.72
N ALA A 904 19.51 13.95 -37.54
CA ALA A 904 18.98 14.54 -38.76
C ALA A 904 19.08 13.57 -39.94
N ALA A 905 17.98 13.45 -40.67
CA ALA A 905 17.92 12.90 -42.02
C ALA A 905 17.97 14.05 -43.05
N SER A 906 17.66 13.78 -44.31
CA SER A 906 17.71 14.78 -45.39
C SER A 906 16.66 15.89 -45.27
N SER A 907 15.49 15.61 -44.68
CA SER A 907 14.37 16.57 -44.59
C SER A 907 13.65 16.63 -43.23
N ASN A 908 14.18 15.93 -42.22
CA ASN A 908 13.62 15.89 -40.88
C ASN A 908 14.72 15.61 -39.84
N ALA A 909 14.42 15.88 -38.57
CA ALA A 909 15.26 15.49 -37.45
C ALA A 909 14.42 14.80 -36.38
N SER A 910 14.86 13.60 -36.01
CA SER A 910 14.34 12.86 -34.87
C SER A 910 15.05 13.34 -33.62
N LEU A 911 14.32 13.99 -32.73
CA LEU A 911 14.81 14.46 -31.44
C LEU A 911 14.50 13.43 -30.36
N SER A 912 15.47 13.17 -29.49
CA SER A 912 15.27 12.40 -28.26
C SER A 912 15.94 13.12 -27.10
N TRP A 913 15.33 13.04 -25.93
CA TRP A 913 15.85 13.61 -24.70
C TRP A 913 15.52 12.72 -23.52
N SER A 914 16.12 13.03 -22.38
CA SER A 914 15.70 12.51 -21.08
C SER A 914 14.74 13.50 -20.42
N PRO A 915 13.72 13.01 -19.69
CA PRO A 915 12.84 13.89 -18.92
C PRO A 915 13.67 14.68 -17.90
N PRO A 916 13.17 15.83 -17.42
CA PRO A 916 13.88 16.61 -16.42
C PRO A 916 14.03 15.81 -15.12
N ILE A 917 15.18 15.99 -14.45
CA ILE A 917 15.53 15.31 -13.19
C ILE A 917 14.53 15.66 -12.08
N ASP A 918 13.95 16.86 -12.14
CA ASP A 918 12.86 17.31 -11.28
C ASP A 918 11.71 17.82 -12.17
N ASN A 919 10.53 17.25 -11.99
CA ASN A 919 9.31 17.64 -12.70
C ASN A 919 8.64 18.87 -12.06
N GLY A 920 9.26 19.49 -11.05
CA GLY A 920 8.66 20.54 -10.23
C GLY A 920 7.50 19.97 -9.41
N GLY A 921 7.63 18.71 -8.97
CA GLY A 921 6.61 17.89 -8.32
C GLY A 921 5.46 17.43 -9.23
N THR A 922 4.79 18.34 -9.95
CA THR A 922 3.60 17.98 -10.75
C THR A 922 3.97 17.20 -12.02
N ALA A 923 3.14 16.23 -12.41
CA ALA A 923 3.41 15.37 -13.56
C ALA A 923 3.61 16.17 -14.86
N ILE A 924 4.58 15.75 -15.67
CA ILE A 924 4.80 16.33 -17.01
C ILE A 924 3.57 16.05 -17.87
N THR A 925 3.01 17.09 -18.49
CA THR A 925 1.86 17.03 -19.38
C THR A 925 2.26 17.04 -20.86
N GLY A 926 3.51 17.40 -21.15
CA GLY A 926 4.11 17.29 -22.48
C GLY A 926 5.41 18.08 -22.62
N TYR A 927 5.89 18.26 -23.84
CA TYR A 927 7.12 19.00 -24.14
C TYR A 927 6.91 20.04 -25.23
N ARG A 928 7.60 21.17 -25.13
CA ARG A 928 7.69 22.19 -26.19
C ARG A 928 9.05 22.10 -26.86
N VAL A 929 9.08 22.20 -28.19
CA VAL A 929 10.32 22.20 -29.00
C VAL A 929 10.45 23.52 -29.74
N ASP A 930 11.58 24.19 -29.52
CA ASP A 930 11.99 25.37 -30.26
C ASP A 930 13.15 25.02 -31.21
N GLN A 931 13.17 25.68 -32.38
CA GLN A 931 14.19 25.57 -33.41
C GLN A 931 14.84 26.93 -33.68
N SER A 932 16.13 26.92 -34.05
CA SER A 932 16.86 28.10 -34.53
C SER A 932 17.77 27.75 -35.71
N GLY A 933 17.92 28.65 -36.68
CA GLY A 933 18.90 28.53 -37.76
C GLY A 933 20.27 29.13 -37.44
N ASN A 934 20.39 29.94 -36.38
CA ASN A 934 21.61 30.67 -36.02
C ASN A 934 22.01 30.51 -34.54
N GLY A 935 21.32 29.63 -33.79
CA GLY A 935 21.54 29.37 -32.38
C GLY A 935 21.12 30.50 -31.42
N SER A 936 20.61 31.63 -31.95
CA SER A 936 20.33 32.84 -31.17
C SER A 936 18.86 33.27 -31.23
N THR A 937 18.22 33.16 -32.40
CA THR A 937 16.80 33.49 -32.60
C THR A 937 15.98 32.22 -32.70
N TRP A 938 15.04 32.02 -31.79
CA TRP A 938 14.30 30.77 -31.62
C TRP A 938 12.84 30.90 -32.02
N THR A 939 12.33 29.92 -32.76
CA THR A 939 10.93 29.82 -33.17
C THR A 939 10.36 28.51 -32.65
N THR A 940 9.16 28.54 -32.09
CA THR A 940 8.49 27.32 -31.61
C THR A 940 7.98 26.49 -32.78
N VAL A 941 8.46 25.25 -32.88
CA VAL A 941 8.04 24.31 -33.92
C VAL A 941 7.05 23.28 -33.41
N ILE A 942 7.06 23.01 -32.10
CA ILE A 942 6.05 22.20 -31.42
C ILE A 942 5.70 22.89 -30.10
N ALA A 943 4.47 23.41 -29.98
CA ALA A 943 4.04 24.14 -28.79
C ALA A 943 3.78 23.23 -27.58
N ASN A 944 3.26 22.02 -27.83
CA ASN A 944 3.11 20.94 -26.84
C ASN A 944 2.99 19.60 -27.57
N THR A 945 3.79 18.60 -27.18
CA THR A 945 3.68 17.22 -27.71
C THR A 945 2.40 16.50 -27.26
N GLY A 946 1.73 16.98 -26.21
CA GLY A 946 0.53 16.35 -25.62
C GLY A 946 0.78 14.96 -25.05
N SER A 947 2.06 14.58 -24.89
CA SER A 947 2.52 13.26 -24.49
C SER A 947 3.77 13.37 -23.63
N THR A 948 3.89 12.48 -22.66
CA THR A 948 5.08 12.33 -21.79
C THR A 948 6.25 11.63 -22.48
N SER A 949 6.07 11.14 -23.71
CA SER A 949 7.15 10.59 -24.54
C SER A 949 8.26 11.62 -24.74
N THR A 950 9.51 11.20 -24.55
CA THR A 950 10.69 12.08 -24.64
C THR A 950 11.35 12.06 -26.01
N SER A 951 10.52 12.02 -27.05
CA SER A 951 10.94 12.11 -28.44
C SER A 951 9.94 12.90 -29.27
N ALA A 952 10.44 13.56 -30.30
CA ALA A 952 9.61 14.27 -31.28
C ALA A 952 10.28 14.29 -32.64
N LEU A 953 9.48 14.26 -33.71
CA LEU A 953 9.95 14.40 -35.08
C LEU A 953 9.69 15.84 -35.56
N VAL A 954 10.75 16.56 -35.92
CA VAL A 954 10.63 17.87 -36.58
C VAL A 954 10.83 17.67 -38.08
N SER A 955 9.81 17.95 -38.88
CA SER A 955 9.79 17.78 -40.34
C SER A 955 10.02 19.10 -41.09
N SER A 956 10.17 19.03 -42.41
CA SER A 956 10.36 20.20 -43.30
C SER A 956 11.67 20.95 -43.10
N LEU A 957 12.75 20.22 -42.78
CA LEU A 957 14.10 20.79 -42.71
C LEU A 957 14.73 20.86 -44.10
N MET A 958 15.53 21.90 -44.36
CA MET A 958 16.32 22.00 -45.59
C MET A 958 17.55 21.10 -45.51
N GLU A 959 17.87 20.41 -46.60
CA GLU A 959 19.06 19.55 -46.72
C GLU A 959 20.36 20.36 -46.59
N SER A 960 21.43 19.75 -46.08
CA SER A 960 22.74 20.38 -45.86
C SER A 960 22.69 21.69 -45.02
N THR A 961 21.69 21.83 -44.15
CA THR A 961 21.48 23.03 -43.31
C THR A 961 21.61 22.68 -41.84
N THR A 962 22.36 23.49 -41.09
CA THR A 962 22.50 23.34 -39.64
C THR A 962 21.34 23.98 -38.91
N TYR A 963 20.69 23.21 -38.04
CA TYR A 963 19.64 23.66 -37.14
C TYR A 963 20.03 23.42 -35.70
N TYR A 964 19.56 24.30 -34.82
CA TYR A 964 19.69 24.18 -33.39
C TYR A 964 18.31 23.89 -32.79
N PHE A 965 18.23 22.96 -31.85
CA PHE A 965 17.00 22.60 -31.16
C PHE A 965 17.16 22.74 -29.65
N ARG A 966 16.09 23.13 -28.97
CA ARG A 966 15.99 23.06 -27.51
C ARG A 966 14.59 22.63 -27.11
N VAL A 967 14.50 21.89 -26.01
CA VAL A 967 13.25 21.28 -25.54
C VAL A 967 12.94 21.75 -24.14
N TYR A 968 11.66 21.97 -23.85
CA TYR A 968 11.15 22.36 -22.55
C TYR A 968 10.15 21.32 -22.06
N ALA A 969 10.19 20.97 -20.78
CA ALA A 969 9.15 20.18 -20.16
C ALA A 969 7.97 21.08 -19.72
N LEU A 970 6.76 20.58 -19.88
CA LEU A 970 5.51 21.24 -19.51
C LEU A 970 4.87 20.42 -18.39
N ASN A 971 4.40 21.06 -17.33
CA ASN A 971 3.56 20.43 -16.31
C ASN A 971 2.37 21.34 -16.00
N ALA A 972 1.60 21.03 -14.95
CA ALA A 972 0.44 21.81 -14.55
C ALA A 972 0.77 23.27 -14.17
N THR A 973 2.02 23.56 -13.76
CA THR A 973 2.47 24.91 -13.36
C THR A 973 3.10 25.70 -14.52
N GLY A 974 3.25 25.08 -15.69
CA GLY A 974 3.61 25.71 -16.96
C GLY A 974 4.91 25.21 -17.59
N THR A 975 5.50 26.03 -18.47
CA THR A 975 6.72 25.68 -19.21
C THR A 975 7.97 25.86 -18.36
N GLY A 976 8.73 24.76 -18.21
CA GLY A 976 10.02 24.70 -17.52
C GLY A 976 11.15 25.46 -18.20
N LEU A 977 12.39 25.18 -17.80
CA LEU A 977 13.58 25.74 -18.44
C LEU A 977 13.94 25.00 -19.74
N PRO A 978 14.61 25.65 -20.72
CA PRO A 978 15.07 24.98 -21.93
C PRO A 978 16.25 24.05 -21.65
N SER A 979 16.31 22.94 -22.37
CA SER A 979 17.53 22.15 -22.52
C SER A 979 18.67 23.00 -23.11
N ALA A 980 19.90 22.53 -22.94
CA ALA A 980 21.00 23.02 -23.77
C ALA A 980 20.62 22.87 -25.25
N ALA A 981 20.97 23.88 -26.05
CA ALA A 981 20.75 23.85 -27.49
C ALA A 981 21.59 22.73 -28.12
N TYR A 982 20.97 21.86 -28.90
CA TYR A 982 21.66 20.82 -29.65
C TYR A 982 21.67 21.17 -31.14
N SER A 983 22.86 21.27 -31.73
CA SER A 983 23.02 21.55 -33.16
C SER A 983 23.11 20.27 -33.97
N VAL A 984 22.40 20.20 -35.09
CA VAL A 984 22.49 19.10 -36.05
C VAL A 984 22.41 19.63 -37.47
N SER A 985 23.18 19.04 -38.38
CA SER A 985 23.14 19.35 -39.81
C SER A 985 22.46 18.22 -40.57
N THR A 986 21.48 18.56 -41.42
CA THR A 986 20.80 17.58 -42.27
C THR A 986 21.77 17.00 -43.31
N THR A 987 21.71 15.69 -43.52
CA THR A 987 22.64 14.94 -44.37
C THR A 987 22.08 14.76 -45.77
N SER A 988 22.95 14.67 -46.78
CA SER A 988 22.54 14.32 -48.14
C SER A 988 22.43 12.80 -48.33
N SER A 989 21.39 12.33 -49.03
CA SER A 989 20.91 10.94 -48.88
C SER A 989 21.66 9.90 -49.72
N SER A 990 22.91 9.60 -49.36
CA SER A 990 23.70 8.49 -49.94
C SER A 990 23.32 7.12 -49.35
N GLY A 991 23.16 6.11 -50.21
CA GLY A 991 22.95 4.71 -49.83
C GLY A 991 24.21 3.83 -49.88
N SER A 992 24.15 2.71 -49.13
CA SER A 992 25.10 1.58 -49.03
C SER A 992 26.28 1.70 -48.05
N GLY A 993 26.73 0.54 -47.53
CA GLY A 993 27.83 0.36 -46.57
C GLY A 993 27.73 -1.00 -45.85
N SER A 994 28.42 -2.03 -46.32
CA SER A 994 28.48 -3.38 -45.74
C SER A 994 29.78 -3.65 -44.96
N ASN A 995 29.61 -4.31 -43.81
CA ASN A 995 30.33 -5.48 -43.28
C ASN A 995 31.36 -5.36 -42.12
N SER A 996 31.03 -6.17 -41.10
CA SER A 996 31.84 -6.98 -40.18
C SER A 996 32.51 -6.42 -38.89
N ASN A 997 32.00 -7.01 -37.79
CA ASN A 997 32.62 -7.47 -36.54
C ASN A 997 32.80 -6.53 -35.33
N GLY A 998 32.02 -6.82 -34.27
CA GLY A 998 32.48 -6.68 -32.88
C GLY A 998 31.45 -6.31 -31.81
N GLY A 999 30.49 -7.19 -31.49
CA GLY A 999 30.02 -7.43 -30.10
C GLY A 999 28.93 -6.56 -29.45
N SER A 1000 27.83 -7.24 -29.08
CA SER A 1000 27.11 -7.18 -27.78
C SER A 1000 26.31 -5.90 -27.41
N PHE A 1001 25.06 -5.89 -26.96
CA PHE A 1001 23.93 -6.82 -26.82
C PHE A 1001 22.67 -5.93 -26.62
N ILE A 1002 21.50 -6.46 -26.99
CA ILE A 1002 20.10 -5.96 -26.89
C ILE A 1002 19.62 -6.09 -25.40
N PRO A 1003 18.38 -5.77 -24.89
CA PRO A 1003 17.15 -5.06 -25.35
C PRO A 1003 16.69 -3.90 -24.40
N VAL A 1004 15.79 -2.95 -24.75
CA VAL A 1004 14.32 -2.95 -25.03
C VAL A 1004 13.40 -3.19 -23.80
N THR A 1005 12.92 -2.09 -23.16
CA THR A 1005 11.54 -1.66 -22.70
C THR A 1005 10.50 -2.69 -22.15
N PRO A 1006 9.21 -2.38 -21.75
CA PRO A 1006 8.46 -1.16 -21.30
C PRO A 1006 7.41 -1.39 -20.13
N SER A 1007 6.60 -0.34 -19.81
CA SER A 1007 5.16 -0.34 -19.36
C SER A 1007 4.78 -0.56 -17.88
N ARG A 1008 3.58 -0.23 -17.32
CA ARG A 1008 2.63 0.92 -17.27
C ARG A 1008 1.43 0.49 -16.35
N MET A 1009 0.82 1.43 -15.62
CA MET A 1009 -0.58 1.44 -15.07
C MET A 1009 -0.96 0.70 -13.77
N MET A 1010 -2.10 1.10 -13.18
CA MET A 1010 -2.41 1.14 -11.72
C MET A 1010 -3.89 0.77 -11.39
N ASP A 1011 -4.29 0.95 -10.12
CA ASP A 1011 -5.61 0.71 -9.47
C ASP A 1011 -6.90 1.08 -10.24
N THR A 1012 -7.99 0.34 -9.94
CA THR A 1012 -9.30 0.96 -9.66
C THR A 1012 -10.03 0.35 -8.43
N ARG A 1013 -10.28 1.22 -7.42
CA ARG A 1013 -11.23 1.29 -6.26
C ARG A 1013 -12.61 0.58 -6.39
N ASN A 1014 -13.49 0.42 -5.37
CA ASN A 1014 -13.55 0.38 -3.86
C ASN A 1014 -15.04 0.62 -3.43
N GLY A 1015 -15.56 0.16 -2.27
CA GLY A 1015 -16.92 0.51 -1.79
C GLY A 1015 -17.58 -0.28 -0.64
N THR A 1016 -18.80 -0.78 -0.88
CA THR A 1016 -19.94 -0.95 0.07
C THR A 1016 -20.70 -2.28 -0.11
N GLY A 1017 -21.70 -2.71 0.69
CA GLY A 1017 -22.22 -2.20 1.98
C GLY A 1017 -23.58 -2.83 2.40
N GLY A 1018 -23.84 -2.86 3.74
CA GLY A 1018 -25.15 -2.91 4.44
C GLY A 1018 -25.78 -4.31 4.68
N VAL A 1019 -25.98 -4.90 5.88
CA VAL A 1019 -26.43 -4.53 7.26
C VAL A 1019 -27.94 -4.77 7.54
N ALA A 1020 -28.19 -5.39 8.71
CA ALA A 1020 -29.36 -5.33 9.63
C ALA A 1020 -30.38 -6.50 9.71
N VAL A 1021 -30.19 -7.31 10.78
CA VAL A 1021 -31.04 -7.45 12.00
C VAL A 1021 -32.54 -7.78 11.86
N GLY A 1022 -32.96 -8.86 12.57
CA GLY A 1022 -34.00 -8.69 13.59
C GLY A 1022 -35.04 -9.81 13.83
N LYS A 1023 -35.12 -10.18 15.13
CA LYS A 1023 -36.31 -10.58 15.91
C LYS A 1023 -36.71 -12.06 15.96
N VAL A 1024 -36.52 -12.72 17.11
CA VAL A 1024 -37.27 -12.69 18.39
C VAL A 1024 -38.39 -13.74 18.41
N GLY A 1025 -38.36 -14.60 19.41
CA GLY A 1025 -39.49 -15.43 19.81
C GLY A 1025 -39.27 -16.11 21.16
N ASN A 1026 -39.84 -15.50 22.20
CA ASN A 1026 -40.49 -16.10 23.39
C ASN A 1026 -39.69 -17.12 24.22
N GLY A 1027 -39.60 -17.04 25.55
CA GLY A 1027 -40.54 -16.46 26.50
C GLY A 1027 -40.90 -17.51 27.55
N ILE A 1028 -40.43 -17.26 28.78
CA ILE A 1028 -41.07 -17.52 30.09
C ILE A 1028 -41.23 -18.99 30.53
N ASN A 1029 -40.76 -19.23 31.76
CA ASN A 1029 -41.21 -20.15 32.83
C ASN A 1029 -39.94 -20.65 33.55
N ASP A 1030 -39.80 -20.73 34.88
CA ASP A 1030 -40.53 -20.28 36.06
C ASP A 1030 -39.64 -20.71 37.26
N ALA A 1031 -39.68 -20.00 38.39
CA ALA A 1031 -39.27 -20.40 39.77
C ALA A 1031 -37.93 -21.18 40.00
N GLY A 1032 -37.04 -20.83 40.92
CA GLY A 1032 -37.16 -20.17 42.22
C GLY A 1032 -36.12 -20.77 43.19
N ALA A 1033 -35.98 -20.12 44.35
CA ALA A 1033 -35.21 -20.52 45.55
C ALA A 1033 -33.77 -19.99 45.70
N VAL A 1034 -33.74 -18.82 46.34
CA VAL A 1034 -32.74 -18.33 47.29
C VAL A 1034 -32.52 -19.33 48.43
N LEU A 1035 -31.27 -19.49 48.91
CA LEU A 1035 -30.97 -19.64 50.35
C LEU A 1035 -29.48 -19.35 50.66
N GLU A 1036 -29.28 -18.39 51.55
CA GLU A 1036 -28.05 -18.03 52.26
C GLU A 1036 -27.65 -19.10 53.29
N PHE A 1037 -26.33 -19.31 53.51
CA PHE A 1037 -25.59 -18.97 54.75
C PHE A 1037 -24.29 -19.78 54.95
N SER A 1038 -23.19 -19.02 55.10
CA SER A 1038 -22.03 -19.16 56.01
C SER A 1038 -21.01 -20.32 55.98
N VAL A 1039 -19.76 -19.90 55.75
CA VAL A 1039 -18.52 -20.08 56.57
C VAL A 1039 -18.17 -21.47 57.12
N LEU A 1040 -17.06 -22.05 56.63
CA LEU A 1040 -15.83 -22.33 57.42
C LEU A 1040 -14.68 -22.87 56.56
N SER A 1041 -13.49 -22.65 57.09
CA SER A 1041 -12.15 -22.65 56.50
C SER A 1041 -11.50 -23.98 56.11
N LYS A 1042 -10.43 -23.85 55.29
CA LYS A 1042 -9.19 -24.65 55.21
C LYS A 1042 -9.19 -25.98 54.43
N GLY A 1043 -8.13 -26.15 53.64
CA GLY A 1043 -7.52 -27.44 53.31
C GLY A 1043 -7.36 -27.65 51.80
N GLY A 1044 -6.13 -27.59 51.30
CA GLY A 1044 -5.82 -27.59 49.88
C GLY A 1044 -5.67 -28.95 49.21
N LEU A 1045 -5.60 -28.87 47.87
CA LEU A 1045 -5.17 -29.85 46.85
C LEU A 1045 -5.88 -31.22 46.90
N PRO A 1046 -5.80 -32.07 45.85
CA PRO A 1046 -5.22 -31.97 44.49
C PRO A 1046 -6.34 -32.02 43.42
N GLY A 1047 -6.15 -31.81 42.12
CA GLY A 1047 -5.21 -32.45 41.20
C GLY A 1047 -5.89 -33.65 40.51
N SER A 1048 -6.24 -33.46 39.23
CA SER A 1048 -6.22 -34.45 38.14
C SER A 1048 -6.10 -33.69 36.83
#